data_AF-A0A8J8KCY8-F1
#
_entry.id   AF-A0A8J8KCY8-F1
#
_cell.length_a   1.000
_cell.length_b   1.000
_cell.length_c   1.000
_cell.angle_alpha   90.00
_cell.angle_beta   90.00
_cell.angle_gamma   90.00
#
_symmetry.space_group_name_H-M   'P 1'
#
loop_
_entity.id
_entity.type
_entity.pdbx_description
1 polymer ?
#
loop_
_entity_poly.entity_id
_entity_poly.type
_entity_poly.pdbx_seq_one_letter_code
_entity_poly.pdbx_strand_id
1 'polypeptide(L)'
;MSSPSEIHQNLFRLYEHYVGEPDSSKDVYGYWVFIVGYLLGAAGIFTYVVGYAGSAGSYTLIRISGVTAATGLALCLFGIVLMLPVRRIGIYASALGLLVALGGVVFFGWAYPNNWRDLGTDYSVQVISVYTLGIGLIAGVTALVPILTGQKGMFVEEEGATDDPEIMTGDAMEGAQFAVFRDEDGDWQWRVLHLEALAASNDSAVTRPEATESIERVQSQISSAGLMELTTSAFRLYEDRDGTWQWTLARDDGSVVGASTGEFEQRDGAENSVSFLKDRGPEADVIEIEGAAFTYEERRDRWYWQLVDDERTPLASTDTGHRTQEAAEEAARTFAERFDRARLLDVEHVGVELVERAGNWTWRFVDDRDEAVATASDDYDSRRDAEAAAEALLPALESAAVTVAGEPTYECYESGSQWRWRLVDESEHVVARSPTETTARGAVEAGADRFGDHVRDADVVEIDDAEYEIYPAENEPSAAEDDGDDLPAAVDEAMADGGTELEFDEGADQTPTGPDWNWRLVTEDRDVVAASTEPHPDAESATEAIERVRQQASEADLIEFEHAAFQVYEADDSEWRWRLIDEDGNVLADSGEEHTSRGEAAEAMMTLKEQAPEAELLEIETAAFELFVDEDDEWGWRLIDEAGKLVAEDPATHPTRGAARQAMNRLLEHLDSDVRTMDDAIFQPYADEDWQWRFVLPTGETVAEAGETHATRDELVADLDGVRESAASARTHAIGEVAVQLYDSGGWHWRLLDRDREEVADSTVTYDDRDGAVGGVEALQTHVADAPIFAIEDAAIRLDRDDGWSWELVDREREVIASAVGAGTSKAAVLDDIEAVRQLAPMAGRVDFDVASFELVADEDDRWQWRLIDEDGHTIASGTEAHASTEAARAALEDVRELIAEASILEIDGVSFELHTAEGGDGWVWQLIDEYGTTMAESTRTYENRTEAREAMNDVKAHAPDGWITFTE
;
A
#
# COMPACT_ATOMS: atom_id res chain seq x y z
N MET A 1 2.71 37.25 -10.30
CA MET A 1 1.98 37.55 -11.54
C MET A 1 1.79 39.06 -11.56
N SER A 2 2.27 39.77 -12.58
CA SER A 2 2.14 41.23 -12.62
C SER A 2 0.66 41.63 -12.65
N SER A 3 0.29 42.60 -11.82
CA SER A 3 -1.07 43.13 -11.75
C SER A 3 -1.50 43.64 -13.13
N PRO A 4 -2.79 43.55 -13.51
CA PRO A 4 -3.25 44.09 -14.79
C PRO A 4 -2.87 45.57 -15.01
N SER A 5 -2.74 46.36 -13.94
CA SER A 5 -2.25 47.74 -13.97
C SER A 5 -0.76 47.85 -14.32
N GLU A 6 0.11 46.98 -13.79
CA GLU A 6 1.55 46.98 -14.09
C GLU A 6 1.83 46.63 -15.55
N ILE A 7 1.07 45.68 -16.11
CA ILE A 7 1.20 45.29 -17.53
C ILE A 7 0.76 46.46 -18.42
N HIS A 8 -0.34 47.12 -18.05
CA HIS A 8 -0.83 48.31 -18.72
C HIS A 8 0.21 49.44 -18.72
N GLN A 9 0.76 49.78 -17.55
CA GLN A 9 1.80 50.80 -17.37
C GLN A 9 3.06 50.49 -18.20
N ASN A 10 3.53 49.24 -18.18
CA ASN A 10 4.71 48.84 -18.93
C ASN A 10 4.51 48.94 -20.45
N LEU A 11 3.35 48.52 -20.98
CA LEU A 11 3.08 48.56 -22.43
C LEU A 11 3.07 49.99 -22.99
N PHE A 12 2.57 50.96 -22.22
CA PHE A 12 2.55 52.38 -22.58
C PHE A 12 3.94 53.01 -22.47
N ARG A 13 4.68 52.77 -21.38
CA ARG A 13 6.07 53.25 -21.23
C ARG A 13 6.98 52.72 -22.33
N LEU A 14 6.82 51.44 -22.70
CA LEU A 14 7.60 50.84 -23.79
C LEU A 14 7.22 51.43 -25.16
N TYR A 15 5.94 51.73 -25.39
CA TYR A 15 5.49 52.37 -26.62
C TYR A 15 6.05 53.79 -26.75
N GLU A 16 5.97 54.60 -25.70
CA GLU A 16 6.54 55.96 -25.69
C GLU A 16 8.05 55.94 -25.92
N HIS A 17 8.76 54.97 -25.33
CA HIS A 17 10.21 54.82 -25.49
C HIS A 17 10.64 54.43 -26.92
N TYR A 18 9.90 53.54 -27.59
CA TYR A 18 10.30 52.99 -28.88
C TYR A 18 9.60 53.63 -30.10
N VAL A 19 8.45 54.27 -29.92
CA VAL A 19 7.58 54.78 -31.00
C VAL A 19 7.35 56.29 -30.88
N GLY A 20 7.02 56.80 -29.67
CA GLY A 20 6.75 58.21 -29.40
C GLY A 20 5.43 58.46 -28.66
N GLU A 21 5.05 59.73 -28.45
CA GLU A 21 3.82 60.11 -27.73
C GLU A 21 2.55 59.59 -28.44
N PRO A 22 1.70 58.80 -27.76
CA PRO A 22 0.47 58.28 -28.38
C PRO A 22 -0.65 59.34 -28.41
N ASP A 23 -1.31 59.47 -29.56
CA ASP A 23 -2.52 60.30 -29.72
C ASP A 23 -3.76 59.65 -29.08
N SER A 24 -3.77 58.34 -28.89
CA SER A 24 -4.85 57.59 -28.23
C SER A 24 -4.37 56.27 -27.62
N SER A 25 -5.05 55.82 -26.55
CA SER A 25 -4.81 54.51 -25.93
C SER A 25 -4.92 53.33 -26.91
N LYS A 26 -5.72 53.46 -27.97
CA LYS A 26 -5.91 52.41 -28.98
C LYS A 26 -4.68 52.18 -29.86
N ASP A 27 -3.85 53.19 -30.06
CA ASP A 27 -2.66 53.09 -30.92
C ASP A 27 -1.61 52.19 -30.27
N VAL A 28 -1.49 52.26 -28.94
CA VAL A 28 -0.60 51.42 -28.13
C VAL A 28 -1.02 49.96 -28.16
N TYR A 29 -2.29 49.67 -27.91
CA TYR A 29 -2.81 48.30 -27.97
C TYR A 29 -2.75 47.71 -29.39
N GLY A 30 -3.06 48.52 -30.41
CA GLY A 30 -2.95 48.11 -31.81
C GLY A 30 -1.54 47.70 -32.20
N TYR A 31 -0.53 48.44 -31.72
CA TYR A 31 0.88 48.12 -31.91
C TYR A 31 1.30 46.78 -31.32
N TRP A 32 0.98 46.55 -30.05
CA TRP A 32 1.36 45.29 -29.40
C TRP A 32 0.63 44.08 -29.98
N VAL A 33 -0.67 44.20 -30.30
CA VAL A 33 -1.43 43.14 -30.97
C VAL A 33 -0.84 42.80 -32.35
N PHE A 34 -0.41 43.80 -33.10
CA PHE A 34 0.26 43.60 -34.38
C PHE A 34 1.59 42.85 -34.23
N ILE A 35 2.45 43.26 -33.28
CA ILE A 35 3.75 42.64 -33.02
C ILE A 35 3.60 41.19 -32.56
N VAL A 36 2.71 40.92 -31.60
CA VAL A 36 2.44 39.56 -31.11
C VAL A 36 1.90 38.67 -32.24
N GLY A 37 0.93 39.18 -33.01
CA GLY A 37 0.42 38.48 -34.18
C GLY A 37 1.52 38.14 -35.20
N TYR A 38 2.45 39.07 -35.42
CA TYR A 38 3.54 38.90 -36.38
C TYR A 38 4.52 37.82 -35.93
N LEU A 39 4.90 37.84 -34.65
CA LEU A 39 5.78 36.82 -34.06
C LEU A 39 5.14 35.43 -34.10
N LEU A 40 3.85 35.32 -33.76
CA LEU A 40 3.11 34.05 -33.86
C LEU A 40 3.03 33.56 -35.32
N GLY A 41 2.72 34.44 -36.26
CA GLY A 41 2.68 34.12 -37.69
C GLY A 41 4.03 33.61 -38.19
N ALA A 42 5.12 34.32 -37.85
CA ALA A 42 6.48 33.94 -38.22
C ALA A 42 6.91 32.62 -37.58
N ALA A 43 6.59 32.39 -36.30
CA ALA A 43 6.88 31.15 -35.59
C ALA A 43 6.14 29.95 -36.19
N GLY A 44 4.86 30.11 -36.56
CA GLY A 44 4.09 29.09 -37.25
C GLY A 44 4.70 28.71 -38.60
N ILE A 45 5.05 29.70 -39.42
CA ILE A 45 5.71 29.47 -40.72
C ILE A 45 7.08 28.82 -40.55
N PHE A 46 7.90 29.29 -39.60
CA PHE A 46 9.20 28.71 -39.30
C PHE A 46 9.09 27.25 -38.88
N THR A 47 8.15 26.94 -37.99
CA THR A 47 7.88 25.57 -37.52
C THR A 47 7.47 24.65 -38.68
N TYR A 48 6.65 25.15 -39.61
CA TYR A 48 6.28 24.43 -40.83
C TYR A 48 7.50 24.13 -41.73
N VAL A 49 8.36 25.13 -41.96
CA VAL A 49 9.56 25.00 -42.82
C VAL A 49 10.58 24.04 -42.22
N VAL A 50 10.84 24.14 -40.91
CA VAL A 50 11.76 23.25 -40.19
C VAL A 50 11.24 21.81 -40.18
N GLY A 51 9.95 21.61 -39.91
CA GLY A 51 9.32 20.30 -39.96
C GLY A 51 9.40 19.63 -41.34
N TYR A 52 9.23 20.43 -42.41
CA TYR A 52 9.34 19.95 -43.79
C TYR A 52 10.78 19.56 -44.18
N ALA A 53 11.80 20.29 -43.69
CA ALA A 53 13.21 20.01 -43.97
C ALA A 53 13.77 18.81 -43.20
N GLY A 54 13.23 18.50 -42.02
CA GLY A 54 13.75 17.47 -41.11
C GLY A 54 13.28 16.03 -41.36
N SER A 55 12.57 15.74 -42.46
CA SER A 55 11.89 14.44 -42.71
C SER A 55 10.90 14.00 -41.61
N ALA A 56 10.48 14.92 -40.73
CA ALA A 56 9.47 14.71 -39.71
C ALA A 56 8.07 14.90 -40.31
N GLY A 57 7.62 13.93 -41.10
CA GLY A 57 6.28 13.91 -41.70
C GLY A 57 5.17 13.56 -40.70
N SER A 58 5.03 14.28 -39.59
CA SER A 58 3.94 14.07 -38.62
C SER A 58 2.78 15.04 -38.86
N TYR A 59 1.56 14.52 -38.97
CA TYR A 59 0.34 15.33 -39.07
C TYR A 59 0.22 16.34 -37.92
N THR A 60 0.72 15.99 -36.74
CA THR A 60 0.75 16.87 -35.56
C THR A 60 1.49 18.18 -35.80
N LEU A 61 2.62 18.15 -36.52
CA LEU A 61 3.46 19.34 -36.76
C LEU A 61 2.80 20.31 -37.74
N ILE A 62 2.10 19.77 -38.75
CA ILE A 62 1.31 20.56 -39.70
C ILE A 62 0.09 21.18 -38.99
N ARG A 63 -0.54 20.44 -38.09
CA ARG A 63 -1.66 20.94 -37.29
C ARG A 63 -1.24 22.13 -36.44
N ILE A 64 -0.14 21.97 -35.68
CA ILE A 64 0.37 23.02 -34.78
C ILE A 64 0.82 24.23 -35.60
N SER A 65 1.67 24.05 -36.62
CA SER A 65 2.14 25.17 -37.43
C SER A 65 1.03 25.89 -38.18
N GLY A 66 0.02 25.17 -38.68
CA GLY A 66 -1.15 25.74 -39.35
C GLY A 66 -2.02 26.56 -38.41
N VAL A 67 -2.30 26.06 -37.20
CA VAL A 67 -3.04 26.80 -36.17
C VAL A 67 -2.29 28.06 -35.75
N THR A 68 -1.00 27.94 -35.44
CA THR A 68 -0.18 29.07 -35.00
C THR A 68 -0.06 30.16 -36.08
N ALA A 69 0.19 29.77 -37.34
CA ALA A 69 0.30 30.73 -38.44
C ALA A 69 -1.03 31.44 -38.74
N ALA A 70 -2.15 30.71 -38.72
CA ALA A 70 -3.48 31.28 -39.00
C ALA A 70 -3.96 32.22 -37.88
N THR A 71 -3.68 31.90 -36.62
CA THR A 71 -3.94 32.80 -35.49
C THR A 71 -3.11 34.07 -35.59
N GLY A 72 -1.80 33.94 -35.87
CA GLY A 72 -0.91 35.09 -36.02
C GLY A 72 -1.35 36.06 -37.11
N LEU A 73 -1.75 35.55 -38.28
CA LEU A 73 -2.25 36.37 -39.38
C LEU A 73 -3.53 37.15 -39.02
N ALA A 74 -4.47 36.52 -38.32
CA ALA A 74 -5.71 37.17 -37.91
C ALA A 74 -5.46 38.30 -36.90
N LEU A 75 -4.55 38.07 -35.93
CA LEU A 75 -4.13 39.08 -34.95
C LEU A 75 -3.39 40.25 -35.61
N CYS A 76 -2.50 40.01 -36.57
CA CYS A 76 -1.84 41.08 -37.32
C CYS A 76 -2.83 42.02 -38.00
N LEU A 77 -3.80 41.45 -38.72
CA LEU A 77 -4.79 42.24 -39.45
C LEU A 77 -5.68 43.04 -38.49
N PHE A 78 -6.06 42.46 -37.35
CA PHE A 78 -6.81 43.17 -36.32
C PHE A 78 -5.99 44.30 -35.68
N GLY A 79 -4.71 44.07 -35.37
CA GLY A 79 -3.79 45.10 -34.86
C GLY A 79 -3.64 46.29 -35.81
N ILE A 80 -3.53 46.03 -37.12
CA ILE A 80 -3.50 47.08 -38.16
C ILE A 80 -4.79 47.90 -38.15
N VAL A 81 -5.95 47.26 -37.96
CA VAL A 81 -7.23 48.00 -37.91
C VAL A 81 -7.34 48.86 -36.66
N LEU A 82 -6.81 48.43 -35.52
CA LEU A 82 -6.78 49.23 -34.29
C LEU A 82 -5.93 50.50 -34.43
N MET A 83 -4.91 50.49 -35.29
CA MET A 83 -4.09 51.67 -35.62
C MET A 83 -4.72 52.62 -36.64
N LEU A 84 -5.77 52.18 -37.34
CA LEU A 84 -6.44 53.04 -38.31
C LEU A 84 -7.47 53.92 -37.58
N PRO A 85 -7.73 55.13 -38.08
CA PRO A 85 -8.73 56.03 -37.50
C PRO A 85 -10.15 55.54 -37.81
N VAL A 86 -10.55 54.42 -37.22
CA VAL A 86 -11.82 53.75 -37.45
C VAL A 86 -12.79 54.06 -36.31
N ARG A 87 -14.05 54.34 -36.66
CA ARG A 87 -15.12 54.55 -35.69
C ARG A 87 -15.33 53.29 -34.84
N ARG A 88 -15.89 53.44 -33.63
CA ARG A 88 -16.19 52.32 -32.70
C ARG A 88 -16.90 51.13 -33.38
N ILE A 89 -17.82 51.40 -34.31
CA ILE A 89 -18.55 50.37 -35.08
C ILE A 89 -17.60 49.51 -35.93
N GLY A 90 -16.57 50.10 -36.54
CA GLY A 90 -15.59 49.35 -37.32
C GLY A 90 -14.64 48.52 -36.45
N ILE A 91 -14.40 48.92 -35.20
CA ILE A 91 -13.65 48.11 -34.22
C ILE A 91 -14.48 46.88 -33.84
N TYR A 92 -15.77 47.04 -33.50
CA TYR A 92 -16.65 45.90 -33.19
C TYR A 92 -16.80 44.95 -34.39
N ALA A 93 -16.93 45.48 -35.61
CA ALA A 93 -16.99 44.67 -36.82
C ALA A 93 -15.69 43.87 -37.05
N SER A 94 -14.54 44.45 -36.75
CA SER A 94 -13.24 43.78 -36.88
C SER A 94 -13.01 42.77 -35.77
N ALA A 95 -13.46 43.05 -34.55
CA ALA A 95 -13.44 42.10 -33.43
C ALA A 95 -14.34 40.89 -33.71
N LEU A 96 -15.53 41.11 -34.28
CA LEU A 96 -16.40 40.03 -34.75
C LEU A 96 -15.72 39.22 -35.86
N GLY A 97 -15.06 39.88 -36.82
CA GLY A 97 -14.26 39.21 -37.85
C GLY A 97 -13.12 38.36 -37.27
N LEU A 98 -12.44 38.86 -36.23
CA LEU A 98 -11.40 38.11 -35.50
C LEU A 98 -11.97 36.87 -34.82
N LEU A 99 -13.10 36.99 -34.12
CA LEU A 99 -13.75 35.83 -33.49
C LEU A 99 -14.15 34.76 -34.52
N VAL A 100 -14.71 35.17 -35.66
CA VAL A 100 -15.06 34.26 -36.76
C VAL A 100 -13.81 33.59 -37.34
N ALA A 101 -12.71 34.33 -37.51
CA ALA A 101 -11.45 33.79 -37.99
C ALA A 101 -10.87 32.77 -36.99
N LEU A 102 -10.81 33.09 -35.70
CA LEU A 102 -10.33 32.18 -34.65
C LEU A 102 -11.21 30.93 -34.53
N GLY A 103 -12.53 31.07 -34.69
CA GLY A 103 -13.45 29.92 -34.79
C GLY A 103 -13.10 29.01 -35.97
N GLY A 104 -12.73 29.59 -37.12
CA GLY A 104 -12.19 28.84 -38.26
C GLY A 104 -10.88 28.11 -37.96
N VAL A 105 -9.98 28.71 -37.17
CA VAL A 105 -8.72 28.08 -36.75
C VAL A 105 -8.95 26.91 -35.80
N VAL A 106 -9.86 27.06 -34.82
CA VAL A 106 -10.23 25.96 -33.91
C VAL A 106 -10.87 24.81 -34.71
N PHE A 107 -11.75 25.14 -35.65
CA PHE A 107 -12.38 24.15 -36.52
C PHE A 107 -11.35 23.41 -37.39
N PHE A 108 -10.32 24.10 -37.90
CA PHE A 108 -9.18 23.48 -38.57
C PHE A 108 -8.42 22.50 -37.66
N GLY A 109 -8.10 22.92 -36.42
CA GLY A 109 -7.39 22.08 -35.45
C GLY A 109 -8.13 20.80 -35.08
N TRP A 110 -9.46 20.83 -35.08
CA TRP A 110 -10.30 19.65 -34.86
C TRP A 110 -10.44 18.76 -36.12
N ALA A 111 -10.66 19.36 -37.29
CA ALA A 111 -10.88 18.61 -38.53
C ALA A 111 -9.59 17.93 -39.05
N TYR A 112 -8.42 18.53 -38.81
CA TYR A 112 -7.14 18.01 -39.28
C TYR A 112 -6.53 17.00 -38.29
N PRO A 113 -6.00 15.83 -38.74
CA PRO A 113 -5.86 15.39 -40.12
C PRO A 113 -7.02 14.52 -40.65
N ASN A 114 -7.86 13.99 -39.76
CA ASN A 114 -8.73 12.85 -40.07
C ASN A 114 -9.94 13.17 -40.97
N ASN A 115 -10.35 14.44 -41.05
CA ASN A 115 -11.54 14.91 -41.78
C ASN A 115 -11.19 16.03 -42.78
N TRP A 116 -10.01 15.94 -43.40
CA TRP A 116 -9.41 17.00 -44.21
C TRP A 116 -8.87 16.47 -45.54
N ARG A 117 -9.32 17.03 -46.67
CA ARG A 117 -8.84 16.69 -48.04
C ARG A 117 -8.92 15.18 -48.34
N ASP A 118 -10.14 14.70 -48.54
CA ASP A 118 -10.47 13.30 -48.90
C ASP A 118 -10.15 12.23 -47.84
N LEU A 119 -9.72 12.63 -46.64
CA LEU A 119 -9.70 11.80 -45.43
C LEU A 119 -11.03 12.00 -44.68
N GLY A 120 -11.76 10.91 -44.38
CA GLY A 120 -13.00 10.95 -43.59
C GLY A 120 -14.15 11.72 -44.26
N THR A 121 -14.88 12.51 -43.47
CA THR A 121 -15.87 13.48 -44.00
C THR A 121 -15.14 14.79 -44.29
N ASP A 122 -14.96 15.15 -45.56
CA ASP A 122 -14.14 16.31 -45.92
C ASP A 122 -14.81 17.65 -45.51
N TYR A 123 -14.27 18.28 -44.45
CA TYR A 123 -14.67 19.60 -43.98
C TYR A 123 -13.78 20.74 -44.48
N SER A 124 -12.84 20.47 -45.41
CA SER A 124 -11.84 21.46 -45.84
C SER A 124 -12.46 22.74 -46.41
N VAL A 125 -13.56 22.62 -47.16
CA VAL A 125 -14.28 23.76 -47.74
C VAL A 125 -14.93 24.61 -46.65
N GLN A 126 -15.55 23.99 -45.65
CA GLN A 126 -16.27 24.66 -44.57
C GLN A 126 -15.30 25.42 -43.66
N VAL A 127 -14.19 24.78 -43.28
CA VAL A 127 -13.13 25.39 -42.46
C VAL A 127 -12.52 26.61 -43.18
N ILE A 128 -12.15 26.46 -44.46
CA ILE A 128 -11.58 27.56 -45.25
C ILE A 128 -12.60 28.70 -45.40
N SER A 129 -13.89 28.37 -45.60
CA SER A 129 -14.95 29.37 -45.75
C SER A 129 -15.14 30.20 -44.48
N VAL A 130 -15.17 29.56 -43.30
CA VAL A 130 -15.30 30.27 -42.01
C VAL A 130 -14.11 31.17 -41.75
N TYR A 131 -12.89 30.67 -41.93
CA TYR A 131 -11.68 31.46 -41.74
C TYR A 131 -11.62 32.64 -42.72
N THR A 132 -11.92 32.40 -44.01
CA THR A 132 -11.94 33.44 -45.04
C THR A 132 -13.01 34.50 -44.78
N LEU A 133 -14.18 34.10 -44.25
CA LEU A 133 -15.23 35.04 -43.85
C LEU A 133 -14.75 35.97 -42.73
N GLY A 134 -14.09 35.43 -41.71
CA GLY A 134 -13.54 36.22 -40.60
C GLY A 134 -12.46 37.20 -41.07
N ILE A 135 -11.50 36.73 -41.86
CA ILE A 135 -10.46 37.58 -42.46
C ILE A 135 -11.09 38.62 -43.41
N GLY A 136 -12.12 38.24 -44.18
CA GLY A 136 -12.84 39.13 -45.07
C GLY A 136 -13.60 40.24 -44.35
N LEU A 137 -14.13 39.98 -43.14
CA LEU A 137 -14.73 41.00 -42.28
C LEU A 137 -13.67 42.00 -41.80
N ILE A 138 -12.51 41.51 -41.32
CA ILE A 138 -11.40 42.37 -40.87
C ILE A 138 -10.87 43.22 -42.04
N ALA A 139 -10.50 42.58 -43.15
CA ALA A 139 -9.97 43.24 -44.33
C ALA A 139 -11.00 44.16 -45.00
N GLY A 140 -12.29 43.81 -44.92
CA GLY A 140 -13.40 44.62 -45.38
C GLY A 140 -13.44 45.97 -44.68
N VAL A 141 -13.21 46.00 -43.36
CA VAL A 141 -13.11 47.26 -42.60
C VAL A 141 -11.92 48.08 -43.10
N THR A 142 -10.74 47.48 -43.28
CA THR A 142 -9.55 48.16 -43.83
C THR A 142 -9.79 48.72 -45.23
N ALA A 143 -10.46 47.98 -46.12
CA ALA A 143 -10.76 48.40 -47.49
C ALA A 143 -11.88 49.45 -47.58
N LEU A 144 -12.77 49.51 -46.57
CA LEU A 144 -13.82 50.51 -46.48
C LEU A 144 -13.30 51.86 -45.95
N VAL A 145 -12.14 51.90 -45.28
CA VAL A 145 -11.56 53.13 -44.72
C VAL A 145 -11.39 54.23 -45.79
N PRO A 146 -10.79 53.98 -46.98
CA PRO A 146 -10.68 55.01 -48.03
C PRO A 146 -12.02 55.41 -48.68
N ILE A 147 -13.02 54.53 -48.63
CA ILE A 147 -14.32 54.73 -49.31
C ILE A 147 -15.30 55.49 -48.41
N LEU A 148 -15.30 55.21 -47.11
CA LEU A 148 -16.12 55.94 -46.13
C LEU A 148 -15.58 57.33 -45.79
N THR A 149 -14.26 57.56 -45.95
CA THR A 149 -13.63 58.87 -45.78
C THR A 149 -13.57 59.69 -47.07
N GLY A 150 -14.16 59.19 -48.17
CA GLY A 150 -14.09 59.79 -49.50
C GLY A 150 -15.06 60.96 -49.73
N GLN A 151 -14.83 62.12 -49.10
CA GLN A 151 -15.13 63.42 -49.72
C GLN A 151 -14.26 64.56 -49.14
N LYS A 152 -13.29 64.99 -49.95
CA LYS A 152 -12.43 66.21 -49.88
C LYS A 152 -11.27 66.21 -48.87
N GLY A 153 -10.08 66.51 -49.40
CA GLY A 153 -8.88 66.84 -48.63
C GLY A 153 -8.94 68.21 -47.94
N MET A 154 -7.84 68.52 -47.23
CA MET A 154 -7.75 69.31 -45.98
C MET A 154 -8.24 68.44 -44.82
N PHE A 155 -7.42 68.01 -43.86
CA PHE A 155 -6.50 68.82 -43.06
C PHE A 155 -5.17 68.07 -42.82
N VAL A 156 -4.12 68.56 -43.46
CA VAL A 156 -2.84 68.71 -42.78
C VAL A 156 -2.82 70.19 -42.44
N GLU A 157 -3.19 70.54 -41.21
CA GLU A 157 -2.66 71.76 -40.59
C GLU A 157 -1.20 71.45 -40.29
N GLU A 158 -0.32 71.81 -41.23
CA GLU A 158 1.06 72.13 -40.91
C GLU A 158 1.01 73.49 -40.20
N GLU A 159 0.77 73.47 -38.88
CA GLU A 159 1.00 74.60 -37.99
C GLU A 159 2.12 74.24 -37.01
N GLY A 160 3.30 74.07 -37.59
CA GLY A 160 4.58 74.25 -36.91
C GLY A 160 5.19 75.60 -37.33
N ALA A 161 4.38 76.66 -37.31
CA ALA A 161 4.89 78.02 -37.33
C ALA A 161 4.98 78.48 -35.87
N THR A 162 6.21 78.71 -35.44
CA THR A 162 6.55 79.38 -34.18
C THR A 162 5.80 80.71 -34.08
N ASP A 163 4.76 80.78 -33.26
CA ASP A 163 4.23 82.03 -32.73
C ASP A 163 4.56 82.09 -31.23
N ASP A 164 5.56 82.91 -30.94
CA ASP A 164 5.82 83.56 -29.68
C ASP A 164 4.50 84.16 -29.13
N PRO A 165 4.11 83.93 -27.87
CA PRO A 165 2.83 84.46 -27.38
C PRO A 165 2.84 85.99 -27.39
N GLU A 166 1.83 86.58 -28.03
CA GLU A 166 1.52 88.00 -27.91
C GLU A 166 1.11 88.33 -26.47
N ILE A 167 1.86 89.27 -25.89
CA ILE A 167 1.55 89.96 -24.66
C ILE A 167 0.14 90.56 -24.76
N MET A 168 -0.80 90.06 -23.97
CA MET A 168 -2.05 90.75 -23.66
C MET A 168 -2.12 91.08 -22.16
N THR A 169 -2.05 92.38 -21.93
CA THR A 169 -2.23 93.16 -20.71
C THR A 169 -3.59 92.99 -20.05
N GLY A 170 -3.59 92.87 -18.72
CA GLY A 170 -4.42 93.64 -17.78
C GLY A 170 -5.92 93.28 -17.65
N ASP A 171 -6.31 92.97 -16.41
CA ASP A 171 -7.67 92.84 -15.86
C ASP A 171 -8.41 91.49 -16.03
N ALA A 172 -7.97 90.49 -15.26
CA ALA A 172 -8.86 89.58 -14.51
C ALA A 172 -8.15 89.10 -13.23
N MET A 173 -8.80 89.32 -12.09
CA MET A 173 -8.36 89.00 -10.71
C MET A 173 -8.73 87.55 -10.33
N GLU A 174 -8.02 87.00 -9.33
CA GLU A 174 -8.48 85.95 -8.38
C GLU A 174 -8.93 84.59 -8.97
N GLY A 175 -8.03 83.85 -9.62
CA GLY A 175 -8.28 82.46 -10.02
C GLY A 175 -7.18 81.51 -9.55
N ALA A 176 -7.55 80.35 -9.01
CA ALA A 176 -6.59 79.30 -8.67
C ALA A 176 -6.06 78.62 -9.96
N GLN A 177 -4.78 78.31 -10.05
CA GLN A 177 -4.14 77.72 -11.23
C GLN A 177 -3.82 76.25 -10.98
N PHE A 178 -4.22 75.33 -11.86
CA PHE A 178 -3.78 73.93 -11.79
C PHE A 178 -2.44 73.79 -12.51
N ALA A 179 -1.37 73.52 -11.76
CA ALA A 179 -0.04 73.24 -12.28
C ALA A 179 0.22 71.74 -12.30
N VAL A 180 0.46 71.19 -13.49
CA VAL A 180 0.78 69.78 -13.71
C VAL A 180 2.28 69.63 -13.95
N PHE A 181 2.94 68.71 -13.23
CA PHE A 181 4.39 68.46 -13.27
C PHE A 181 4.68 66.95 -13.26
N ARG A 182 5.91 66.55 -13.65
CA ARG A 182 6.36 65.16 -13.53
C ARG A 182 7.03 64.89 -12.18
N ASP A 183 6.73 63.76 -11.56
CA ASP A 183 7.42 63.27 -10.36
C ASP A 183 8.73 62.54 -10.70
N GLU A 184 9.41 62.01 -9.68
CA GLU A 184 10.72 61.34 -9.83
C GLU A 184 10.64 60.04 -10.68
N ASP A 185 9.45 59.43 -10.76
CA ASP A 185 9.17 58.22 -11.52
C ASP A 185 8.71 58.52 -12.96
N GLY A 186 8.51 59.79 -13.29
CA GLY A 186 8.13 60.28 -14.61
C GLY A 186 6.62 60.35 -14.83
N ASP A 187 5.82 60.12 -13.80
CA ASP A 187 4.36 60.19 -13.84
C ASP A 187 3.88 61.64 -13.57
N TRP A 188 2.72 62.02 -14.09
CA TRP A 188 2.17 63.38 -13.96
C TRP A 188 1.38 63.55 -12.66
N GLN A 189 1.72 64.58 -11.87
CA GLN A 189 0.97 65.03 -10.70
C GLN A 189 0.48 66.47 -10.89
N TRP A 190 -0.59 66.87 -10.20
CA TRP A 190 -1.12 68.23 -10.25
C TRP A 190 -1.21 68.90 -8.87
N ARG A 191 -1.04 70.23 -8.85
CA ARG A 191 -1.18 71.11 -7.68
C ARG A 191 -2.04 72.31 -8.01
N VAL A 192 -2.84 72.78 -7.05
CA VAL A 192 -3.60 74.04 -7.17
C VAL A 192 -2.79 75.20 -6.59
N LEU A 193 -2.51 76.22 -7.39
CA LEU A 193 -1.70 77.39 -7.06
C LEU A 193 -2.55 78.65 -6.90
N HIS A 194 -2.42 79.34 -5.76
CA HIS A 194 -2.78 80.75 -5.64
C HIS A 194 -1.68 81.45 -4.82
N LEU A 195 -0.62 81.91 -5.48
CA LEU A 195 0.68 82.33 -4.89
C LEU A 195 1.39 81.29 -3.99
N GLU A 196 0.72 80.24 -3.50
CA GLU A 196 1.28 79.06 -2.82
C GLU A 196 0.40 77.82 -3.13
N ALA A 197 0.97 76.61 -3.12
CA ALA A 197 0.22 75.37 -3.34
C ALA A 197 -0.71 75.10 -2.15
N LEU A 198 -1.99 74.82 -2.43
CA LEU A 198 -3.02 74.56 -1.41
C LEU A 198 -3.38 73.07 -1.31
N ALA A 199 -3.31 72.33 -2.43
CA ALA A 199 -3.75 70.95 -2.54
C ALA A 199 -2.90 70.16 -3.56
N ALA A 200 -2.75 68.86 -3.35
CA ALA A 200 -2.14 67.91 -4.28
C ALA A 200 -3.07 66.72 -4.53
N SER A 201 -2.95 66.11 -5.71
CA SER A 201 -3.61 64.84 -6.00
C SER A 201 -3.02 63.71 -5.18
N ASN A 202 -3.86 62.79 -4.73
CA ASN A 202 -3.39 61.57 -4.06
C ASN A 202 -2.84 60.56 -5.08
N ASP A 203 -3.46 60.47 -6.26
CA ASP A 203 -3.04 59.59 -7.35
C ASP A 203 -2.15 60.33 -8.37
N SER A 204 -1.15 59.61 -8.92
CA SER A 204 -0.38 60.03 -10.09
C SER A 204 -1.02 59.52 -11.39
N ALA A 205 -0.90 60.29 -12.47
CA ALA A 205 -1.42 59.93 -13.79
C ALA A 205 -0.27 59.67 -14.76
N VAL A 206 -0.25 58.51 -15.41
CA VAL A 206 0.85 58.12 -16.31
C VAL A 206 0.88 58.99 -17.56
N THR A 207 -0.29 59.45 -18.01
CA THR A 207 -0.40 60.23 -19.24
C THR A 207 -1.06 61.59 -19.02
N ARG A 208 -0.69 62.55 -19.87
CA ARG A 208 -1.28 63.90 -19.88
C ARG A 208 -2.82 63.90 -20.02
N PRO A 209 -3.43 63.06 -20.87
CA PRO A 209 -4.89 62.95 -20.94
C PRO A 209 -5.53 62.46 -19.64
N GLU A 210 -4.95 61.47 -18.97
CA GLU A 210 -5.45 60.98 -17.67
C GLU A 210 -5.32 62.03 -16.56
N ALA A 211 -4.20 62.76 -16.55
CA ALA A 211 -4.01 63.89 -15.63
C ALA A 211 -5.08 64.98 -15.84
N THR A 212 -5.40 65.27 -17.11
CA THR A 212 -6.42 66.26 -17.46
C THR A 212 -7.82 65.79 -17.04
N GLU A 213 -8.16 64.52 -17.30
CA GLU A 213 -9.44 63.93 -16.89
C GLU A 213 -9.60 63.91 -15.36
N SER A 214 -8.53 63.63 -14.62
CA SER A 214 -8.51 63.70 -13.15
C SER A 214 -8.79 65.11 -12.63
N ILE A 215 -8.15 66.13 -13.22
CA ILE A 215 -8.38 67.54 -12.88
C ILE A 215 -9.83 67.94 -13.18
N GLU A 216 -10.35 67.61 -14.36
CA GLU A 216 -11.73 67.93 -14.74
C GLU A 216 -12.75 67.27 -13.80
N ARG A 217 -12.47 66.05 -13.32
CA ARG A 217 -13.29 65.35 -12.33
C ARG A 217 -13.34 66.11 -10.99
N VAL A 218 -12.18 66.51 -10.48
CA VAL A 218 -12.07 67.30 -9.22
C VAL A 218 -12.76 68.65 -9.38
N GLN A 219 -12.51 69.37 -10.48
CA GLN A 219 -13.15 70.67 -10.76
C GLN A 219 -14.68 70.55 -10.80
N SER A 220 -15.20 69.50 -11.44
CA SER A 220 -16.64 69.26 -11.54
C SER A 220 -17.29 68.92 -10.19
N GLN A 221 -16.55 68.30 -9.26
CA GLN A 221 -17.11 67.79 -8.00
C GLN A 221 -16.88 68.72 -6.80
N ILE A 222 -15.84 69.56 -6.83
CA ILE A 222 -15.45 70.41 -5.69
C ILE A 222 -16.47 71.52 -5.38
N SER A 223 -17.19 72.02 -6.40
CA SER A 223 -18.27 73.00 -6.20
C SER A 223 -19.45 72.44 -5.41
N SER A 224 -19.74 71.15 -5.58
CA SER A 224 -20.81 70.44 -4.88
C SER A 224 -20.37 69.84 -3.55
N ALA A 225 -19.07 69.87 -3.23
CA ALA A 225 -18.54 69.12 -2.09
C ALA A 225 -19.11 69.60 -0.74
N GLY A 226 -19.60 68.68 0.08
CA GLY A 226 -20.01 68.91 1.46
C GLY A 226 -18.84 69.33 2.35
N LEU A 227 -19.14 69.87 3.52
CA LEU A 227 -18.13 70.28 4.50
C LEU A 227 -18.42 69.49 5.78
N MET A 228 -17.59 68.49 6.08
CA MET A 228 -17.81 67.56 7.17
C MET A 228 -16.71 67.73 8.24
N GLU A 229 -17.10 68.03 9.47
CA GLU A 229 -16.20 68.13 10.61
C GLU A 229 -16.54 67.03 11.62
N LEU A 230 -15.58 66.12 11.85
CA LEU A 230 -15.67 65.12 12.90
C LEU A 230 -15.36 65.80 14.24
N THR A 231 -16.40 66.13 15.01
CA THR A 231 -16.23 66.71 16.36
C THR A 231 -16.21 65.65 17.46
N THR A 232 -16.55 64.41 17.11
CA THR A 232 -16.58 63.22 17.97
C THR A 232 -16.34 62.00 17.08
N SER A 233 -16.09 60.83 17.67
CA SER A 233 -15.94 59.59 16.90
C SER A 233 -17.18 59.30 16.06
N ALA A 234 -16.99 58.67 14.90
CA ALA A 234 -18.10 58.38 14.02
C ALA A 234 -17.89 57.13 13.16
N PHE A 235 -18.98 56.39 12.95
CA PHE A 235 -19.11 55.42 11.88
C PHE A 235 -19.46 56.14 10.59
N ARG A 236 -18.57 56.10 9.61
CA ARG A 236 -18.74 56.64 8.26
C ARG A 236 -19.26 55.54 7.35
N LEU A 237 -20.48 55.67 6.85
CA LEU A 237 -21.07 54.75 5.86
C LEU A 237 -20.97 55.37 4.47
N TYR A 238 -20.50 54.58 3.51
CA TYR A 238 -20.38 54.98 2.11
C TYR A 238 -20.69 53.81 1.17
N GLU A 239 -21.17 54.13 -0.03
CA GLU A 239 -21.36 53.17 -1.13
C GLU A 239 -20.07 53.13 -1.95
N ASP A 240 -19.51 51.96 -2.23
CA ASP A 240 -18.36 51.77 -3.12
C ASP A 240 -18.81 51.72 -4.59
N ARG A 241 -17.85 51.81 -5.53
CA ARG A 241 -18.08 51.93 -6.98
C ARG A 241 -18.86 50.77 -7.58
N ASP A 242 -18.85 49.61 -6.92
CA ASP A 242 -19.58 48.41 -7.35
C ASP A 242 -21.02 48.35 -6.78
N GLY A 243 -21.46 49.39 -6.05
CA GLY A 243 -22.81 49.54 -5.49
C GLY A 243 -22.99 48.82 -4.14
N THR A 244 -21.90 48.37 -3.54
CA THR A 244 -21.88 47.75 -2.22
C THR A 244 -21.58 48.80 -1.15
N TRP A 245 -22.10 48.62 0.05
CA TRP A 245 -21.94 49.55 1.17
C TRP A 245 -20.84 49.06 2.09
N GLN A 246 -20.08 49.99 2.66
CA GLN A 246 -19.04 49.71 3.65
C GLN A 246 -19.13 50.75 4.78
N TRP A 247 -18.44 50.48 5.90
CA TRP A 247 -18.31 51.48 6.95
C TRP A 247 -16.91 51.51 7.56
N THR A 248 -16.47 52.69 8.01
CA THR A 248 -15.25 52.88 8.81
C THR A 248 -15.55 53.58 10.13
N LEU A 249 -14.90 53.16 11.21
CA LEU A 249 -14.95 53.83 12.51
C LEU A 249 -13.77 54.81 12.60
N ALA A 250 -14.09 56.08 12.73
CA ALA A 250 -13.13 57.18 12.83
C ALA A 250 -13.12 57.80 14.22
N ARG A 251 -11.94 58.23 14.70
CA ARG A 251 -11.79 59.12 15.85
C ARG A 251 -12.18 60.56 15.49
N ASP A 252 -12.25 61.44 16.48
CA ASP A 252 -12.50 62.88 16.29
C ASP A 252 -11.31 63.66 15.69
N ASP A 253 -10.18 62.98 15.50
CA ASP A 253 -9.01 63.47 14.78
C ASP A 253 -8.95 63.00 13.31
N GLY A 254 -9.92 62.19 12.88
CA GLY A 254 -10.05 61.69 11.50
C GLY A 254 -9.37 60.33 11.24
N SER A 255 -8.54 59.85 12.19
CA SER A 255 -7.90 58.54 12.08
C SER A 255 -8.93 57.40 12.09
N VAL A 256 -8.75 56.43 11.18
CA VAL A 256 -9.57 55.21 11.12
C VAL A 256 -9.00 54.22 12.13
N VAL A 257 -9.86 53.62 12.95
CA VAL A 257 -9.48 52.59 13.94
C VAL A 257 -10.10 51.24 13.67
N GLY A 258 -11.17 51.19 12.88
CA GLY A 258 -11.79 49.94 12.46
C GLY A 258 -12.61 50.08 11.18
N ALA A 259 -12.85 48.97 10.51
CA ALA A 259 -13.60 48.91 9.27
C ALA A 259 -14.50 47.66 9.23
N SER A 260 -15.53 47.69 8.39
CA SER A 260 -16.31 46.51 8.04
C SER A 260 -15.43 45.48 7.32
N THR A 261 -15.51 44.21 7.72
CA THR A 261 -14.74 43.12 7.09
C THR A 261 -15.32 42.65 5.75
N GLY A 262 -16.57 43.03 5.45
CA GLY A 262 -17.24 42.73 4.20
C GLY A 262 -18.05 43.90 3.67
N GLU A 263 -18.50 43.77 2.43
CA GLU A 263 -19.34 44.74 1.77
C GLU A 263 -20.81 44.31 1.84
N PHE A 264 -21.71 45.27 1.95
CA PHE A 264 -23.14 45.02 2.12
C PHE A 264 -23.88 45.41 0.84
N GLU A 265 -24.69 44.53 0.25
CA GLU A 265 -25.43 44.85 -0.98
C GLU A 265 -26.38 46.06 -0.83
N GLN A 266 -26.78 46.35 0.40
CA GLN A 266 -27.74 47.40 0.72
C GLN A 266 -27.28 48.15 1.97
N ARG A 267 -27.54 49.46 2.00
CA ARG A 267 -27.35 50.35 3.15
C ARG A 267 -27.79 49.73 4.48
N ASP A 268 -29.00 49.17 4.51
CA ASP A 268 -29.56 48.59 5.72
C ASP A 268 -28.65 47.49 6.30
N GLY A 269 -27.89 46.77 5.45
CA GLY A 269 -26.89 45.79 5.90
C GLY A 269 -25.72 46.43 6.63
N ALA A 270 -25.16 47.52 6.09
CA ALA A 270 -24.09 48.28 6.73
C ALA A 270 -24.55 48.92 8.05
N GLU A 271 -25.75 49.50 8.07
CA GLU A 271 -26.34 50.10 9.28
C GLU A 271 -26.63 49.05 10.36
N ASN A 272 -27.11 47.86 9.97
CA ASN A 272 -27.30 46.74 10.90
C ASN A 272 -25.97 46.23 11.47
N SER A 273 -24.92 46.16 10.67
CA SER A 273 -23.57 45.79 11.12
C SER A 273 -23.03 46.79 12.15
N VAL A 274 -23.20 48.09 11.90
CA VAL A 274 -22.84 49.14 12.87
C VAL A 274 -23.70 49.04 14.13
N SER A 275 -25.02 48.84 14.00
CA SER A 275 -25.89 48.67 15.16
C SER A 275 -25.49 47.47 16.02
N PHE A 276 -25.16 46.34 15.38
CA PHE A 276 -24.66 45.15 16.06
C PHE A 276 -23.38 45.45 16.84
N LEU A 277 -22.40 46.10 16.20
CA LEU A 277 -21.15 46.50 16.84
C LEU A 277 -21.39 47.47 18.01
N LYS A 278 -22.32 48.42 17.87
CA LYS A 278 -22.69 49.36 18.95
C LYS A 278 -23.40 48.69 20.13
N ASP A 279 -24.25 47.71 19.86
CA ASP A 279 -25.04 47.02 20.87
C ASP A 279 -24.23 45.95 21.62
N ARG A 280 -23.34 45.24 20.91
CA ARG A 280 -22.58 44.09 21.43
C ARG A 280 -21.12 44.43 21.76
N GLY A 281 -20.47 45.28 20.95
CA GLY A 281 -19.04 45.55 21.05
C GLY A 281 -18.58 46.02 22.43
N PRO A 282 -19.20 47.04 23.05
CA PRO A 282 -18.73 47.56 24.34
C PRO A 282 -18.64 46.52 25.46
N GLU A 283 -19.53 45.51 25.45
CA GLU A 283 -19.62 44.45 26.46
C GLU A 283 -19.10 43.09 25.97
N ALA A 284 -18.62 42.99 24.73
CA ALA A 284 -18.13 41.74 24.14
C ALA A 284 -16.95 41.17 24.94
N ASP A 285 -16.80 39.85 25.01
CA ASP A 285 -15.65 39.22 25.66
C ASP A 285 -14.39 39.35 24.77
N VAL A 286 -13.19 39.16 25.33
CA VAL A 286 -11.94 39.09 24.57
C VAL A 286 -11.45 37.64 24.56
N ILE A 287 -11.33 37.09 23.36
CA ILE A 287 -10.82 35.75 23.07
C ILE A 287 -9.36 35.86 22.63
N GLU A 288 -8.51 35.02 23.20
CA GLU A 288 -7.10 34.87 22.83
C GLU A 288 -6.83 33.38 22.64
N ILE A 289 -6.47 32.99 21.41
CA ILE A 289 -6.07 31.62 21.07
C ILE A 289 -4.54 31.57 21.11
N GLU A 290 -3.98 31.04 22.20
CA GLU A 290 -2.54 30.78 22.27
C GLU A 290 -2.23 29.45 21.56
N GLY A 291 -2.08 29.50 20.23
CA GLY A 291 -1.75 28.37 19.38
C GLY A 291 -2.92 27.48 18.99
N ALA A 292 -3.77 27.07 19.94
CA ALA A 292 -4.99 26.33 19.65
C ALA A 292 -6.08 26.47 20.71
N ALA A 293 -7.32 26.17 20.33
CA ALA A 293 -8.47 26.18 21.21
C ALA A 293 -9.49 25.09 20.87
N PHE A 294 -10.19 24.60 21.90
CA PHE A 294 -11.40 23.82 21.74
C PHE A 294 -12.61 24.74 21.67
N THR A 295 -13.39 24.51 20.61
CA THR A 295 -14.65 25.20 20.30
C THR A 295 -15.79 24.20 20.48
N TYR A 296 -16.98 24.71 20.83
CA TYR A 296 -18.15 23.86 21.11
C TYR A 296 -19.36 24.37 20.34
N GLU A 297 -20.08 23.48 19.67
CA GLU A 297 -21.27 23.83 18.89
C GLU A 297 -22.43 22.90 19.24
N GLU A 298 -23.63 23.47 19.42
CA GLU A 298 -24.86 22.71 19.60
C GLU A 298 -25.55 22.44 18.25
N ARG A 299 -25.58 21.16 17.84
CA ARG A 299 -26.28 20.68 16.65
C ARG A 299 -27.37 19.69 17.04
N ARG A 300 -28.64 20.01 16.78
CA ARG A 300 -29.81 19.12 17.04
C ARG A 300 -29.88 18.61 18.50
N ASP A 301 -29.80 19.52 19.47
CA ASP A 301 -29.82 19.23 20.92
C ASP A 301 -28.65 18.33 21.39
N ARG A 302 -27.52 18.37 20.68
CA ARG A 302 -26.29 17.65 20.99
C ARG A 302 -25.08 18.56 20.81
N TRP A 303 -24.13 18.46 21.73
CA TRP A 303 -22.91 19.27 21.77
C TRP A 303 -21.75 18.55 21.11
N TYR A 304 -21.05 19.23 20.22
CA TYR A 304 -19.86 18.73 19.53
C TYR A 304 -18.69 19.63 19.86
N TRP A 305 -17.48 19.08 19.94
CA TRP A 305 -16.26 19.85 20.11
C TRP A 305 -15.41 19.78 18.84
N GLN A 306 -14.64 20.83 18.60
CA GLN A 306 -13.68 20.92 17.51
C GLN A 306 -12.43 21.66 17.98
N LEU A 307 -11.26 21.09 17.71
CA LEU A 307 -9.96 21.71 17.92
C LEU A 307 -9.63 22.57 16.70
N VAL A 308 -9.31 23.84 16.94
CA VAL A 308 -8.86 24.77 15.91
C VAL A 308 -7.50 25.36 16.30
N ASP A 309 -6.68 25.70 15.32
CA ASP A 309 -5.47 26.49 15.54
C ASP A 309 -5.77 27.99 15.73
N ASP A 310 -4.73 28.82 15.81
CA ASP A 310 -4.78 30.26 15.93
C ASP A 310 -5.31 30.99 14.68
N GLU A 311 -5.23 30.37 13.50
CA GLU A 311 -5.88 30.84 12.27
C GLU A 311 -7.36 30.41 12.16
N ARG A 312 -7.83 29.62 13.13
CA ARG A 312 -9.13 28.91 13.16
C ARG A 312 -9.26 27.80 12.13
N THR A 313 -8.14 27.29 11.63
CA THR A 313 -8.14 26.07 10.81
C THR A 313 -8.54 24.89 11.70
N PRO A 314 -9.59 24.16 11.33
CA PRO A 314 -9.98 22.94 12.03
C PRO A 314 -8.89 21.87 11.93
N LEU A 315 -8.46 21.32 13.06
CA LEU A 315 -7.47 20.25 13.11
C LEU A 315 -8.08 18.89 13.45
N ALA A 316 -9.02 18.87 14.41
CA ALA A 316 -9.67 17.65 14.89
C ALA A 316 -11.11 17.93 15.33
N SER A 317 -12.00 16.94 15.18
CA SER A 317 -13.38 17.04 15.67
C SER A 317 -13.90 15.71 16.22
N THR A 318 -14.96 15.79 17.02
CA THR A 318 -15.78 14.61 17.36
C THR A 318 -16.97 14.48 16.43
N ASP A 319 -17.22 13.26 15.97
CA ASP A 319 -18.46 12.89 15.26
C ASP A 319 -19.58 12.46 16.23
N THR A 320 -19.23 12.25 17.50
CA THR A 320 -20.16 11.83 18.55
C THR A 320 -20.69 13.04 19.32
N GLY A 321 -21.98 13.33 19.17
CA GLY A 321 -22.62 14.43 19.90
C GLY A 321 -22.85 14.09 21.37
N HIS A 322 -22.65 15.04 22.27
CA HIS A 322 -22.84 14.90 23.72
C HIS A 322 -24.15 15.54 24.19
N ARG A 323 -24.71 15.11 25.32
CA ARG A 323 -26.00 15.63 25.81
C ARG A 323 -25.90 17.02 26.44
N THR A 324 -24.71 17.41 26.88
CA THR A 324 -24.43 18.67 27.57
C THR A 324 -23.08 19.18 27.10
N GLN A 325 -22.87 20.50 27.15
CA GLN A 325 -21.59 21.13 26.86
C GLN A 325 -20.48 20.60 27.78
N GLU A 326 -20.75 20.48 29.09
CA GLU A 326 -19.79 19.90 30.07
C GLU A 326 -19.29 18.50 29.67
N ALA A 327 -20.15 17.68 29.04
CA ALA A 327 -19.75 16.35 28.59
C ALA A 327 -18.91 16.40 27.31
N ALA A 328 -19.14 17.37 26.43
CA ALA A 328 -18.27 17.62 25.28
C ALA A 328 -16.90 18.17 25.72
N GLU A 329 -16.86 19.05 26.73
CA GLU A 329 -15.62 19.55 27.34
C GLU A 329 -14.80 18.42 27.98
N GLU A 330 -15.46 17.51 28.71
CA GLU A 330 -14.79 16.34 29.26
C GLU A 330 -14.25 15.41 28.17
N ALA A 331 -14.98 15.25 27.06
CA ALA A 331 -14.54 14.47 25.91
C ALA A 331 -13.33 15.11 25.21
N ALA A 332 -13.33 16.43 24.99
CA ALA A 332 -12.22 17.17 24.40
C ALA A 332 -10.93 17.06 25.24
N ARG A 333 -11.05 17.16 26.57
CA ARG A 333 -9.93 16.94 27.49
C ARG A 333 -9.41 15.50 27.45
N THR A 334 -10.33 14.54 27.42
CA THR A 334 -9.97 13.11 27.29
C THR A 334 -9.28 12.84 25.96
N PHE A 335 -9.73 13.48 24.87
CA PHE A 335 -9.08 13.43 23.56
C PHE A 335 -7.65 13.96 23.64
N ALA A 336 -7.42 15.16 24.19
CA ALA A 336 -6.07 15.73 24.31
C ALA A 336 -5.12 14.83 25.13
N GLU A 337 -5.61 14.27 26.25
CA GLU A 337 -4.82 13.36 27.11
C GLU A 337 -4.50 12.01 26.43
N ARG A 338 -5.42 11.48 25.62
CA ARG A 338 -5.25 10.21 24.90
C ARG A 338 -4.40 10.38 23.65
N PHE A 339 -4.64 11.42 22.85
CA PHE A 339 -3.99 11.66 21.57
C PHE A 339 -2.46 11.84 21.72
N ASP A 340 -2.02 12.54 22.76
CA ASP A 340 -0.59 12.69 23.11
C ASP A 340 0.12 11.35 23.31
N ARG A 341 -0.57 10.35 23.89
CA ARG A 341 -0.03 9.02 24.20
C ARG A 341 -0.34 7.97 23.14
N ALA A 342 -1.29 8.25 22.25
CA ALA A 342 -1.78 7.30 21.28
C ALA A 342 -0.68 6.97 20.28
N ARG A 343 -0.45 5.66 20.09
CA ARG A 343 0.47 5.18 19.06
C ARG A 343 -0.17 5.32 17.69
N LEU A 344 0.65 5.64 16.69
CA LEU A 344 0.24 5.59 15.29
C LEU A 344 0.25 4.12 14.84
N LEU A 345 -0.89 3.65 14.33
CA LEU A 345 -1.03 2.36 13.67
C LEU A 345 -0.73 2.58 12.18
N ASP A 346 0.48 2.26 11.78
CA ASP A 346 0.92 2.29 10.38
C ASP A 346 1.16 0.85 9.91
N VAL A 347 0.07 0.14 9.66
CA VAL A 347 0.11 -1.23 9.13
C VAL A 347 0.22 -1.14 7.61
N GLU A 348 1.37 -1.51 7.05
CA GLU A 348 1.59 -1.41 5.60
C GLU A 348 0.89 -2.53 4.82
N HIS A 349 0.84 -3.74 5.39
CA HIS A 349 0.29 -4.93 4.74
C HIS A 349 -0.50 -5.82 5.70
N VAL A 350 0.15 -6.26 6.78
CA VAL A 350 -0.46 -7.08 7.83
C VAL A 350 0.16 -6.73 9.17
N GLY A 351 -0.65 -6.68 10.22
CA GLY A 351 -0.22 -6.54 11.61
C GLY A 351 -0.86 -7.61 12.49
N VAL A 352 -0.30 -7.82 13.67
CA VAL A 352 -0.92 -8.65 14.71
C VAL A 352 -1.32 -7.78 15.89
N GLU A 353 -2.62 -7.73 16.15
CA GLU A 353 -3.16 -7.03 17.31
C GLU A 353 -3.41 -8.00 18.45
N LEU A 354 -2.88 -7.68 19.63
CA LEU A 354 -3.18 -8.35 20.89
C LEU A 354 -4.43 -7.69 21.52
N VAL A 355 -5.46 -8.48 21.75
CA VAL A 355 -6.78 -8.02 22.21
C VAL A 355 -7.10 -8.64 23.57
N GLU A 356 -7.50 -7.83 24.54
CA GLU A 356 -8.01 -8.31 25.82
C GLU A 356 -9.51 -8.65 25.70
N ARG A 357 -9.90 -9.88 26.05
CA ARG A 357 -11.28 -10.35 26.07
C ARG A 357 -11.61 -11.00 27.42
N ALA A 358 -12.55 -10.42 28.15
CA ALA A 358 -13.05 -10.93 29.43
C ALA A 358 -11.96 -11.24 30.49
N GLY A 359 -10.82 -10.53 30.45
CA GLY A 359 -9.69 -10.71 31.36
C GLY A 359 -8.61 -11.68 30.88
N ASN A 360 -8.82 -12.32 29.72
CA ASN A 360 -7.81 -13.08 28.99
C ASN A 360 -7.32 -12.27 27.78
N TRP A 361 -6.26 -12.74 27.14
CA TRP A 361 -5.67 -12.13 25.95
C TRP A 361 -5.79 -13.08 24.76
N THR A 362 -6.03 -12.53 23.58
CA THR A 362 -5.98 -13.27 22.32
C THR A 362 -5.27 -12.39 21.30
N TRP A 363 -5.05 -12.90 20.09
CA TRP A 363 -4.46 -12.13 19.01
C TRP A 363 -5.30 -12.26 17.73
N ARG A 364 -5.18 -11.28 16.83
CA ARG A 364 -5.80 -11.32 15.50
C ARG A 364 -4.87 -10.69 14.46
N PHE A 365 -4.94 -11.21 13.24
CA PHE A 365 -4.34 -10.56 12.08
C PHE A 365 -5.22 -9.41 11.61
N VAL A 366 -4.60 -8.29 11.27
CA VAL A 366 -5.26 -7.11 10.68
C VAL A 366 -4.57 -6.71 9.38
N ASP A 367 -5.31 -6.21 8.40
CA ASP A 367 -4.77 -5.76 7.12
C ASP A 367 -4.28 -4.29 7.15
N ASP A 368 -3.95 -3.75 5.98
CA ASP A 368 -3.51 -2.36 5.78
C ASP A 368 -4.61 -1.29 6.00
N ARG A 369 -5.88 -1.71 6.15
CA ARG A 369 -7.01 -0.85 6.57
C ARG A 369 -7.32 -1.00 8.04
N ASP A 370 -6.49 -1.75 8.77
CA ASP A 370 -6.76 -2.17 10.13
C ASP A 370 -8.10 -2.93 10.20
N GLU A 371 -8.43 -3.79 9.24
CA GLU A 371 -9.58 -4.70 9.31
C GLU A 371 -9.12 -6.10 9.73
N ALA A 372 -9.89 -6.78 10.59
CA ALA A 372 -9.54 -8.11 11.05
C ALA A 372 -9.63 -9.12 9.90
N VAL A 373 -8.54 -9.85 9.65
CA VAL A 373 -8.43 -10.87 8.59
C VAL A 373 -8.58 -12.28 9.14
N ALA A 374 -8.06 -12.52 10.35
CA ALA A 374 -8.20 -13.78 11.06
C ALA A 374 -8.05 -13.58 12.57
N THR A 375 -8.65 -14.45 13.36
CA THR A 375 -8.60 -14.39 14.83
C THR A 375 -8.09 -15.71 15.39
N ALA A 376 -7.26 -15.64 16.43
CA ALA A 376 -6.83 -16.83 17.14
C ALA A 376 -8.00 -17.55 17.81
N SER A 377 -7.95 -18.87 17.79
CA SER A 377 -8.98 -19.73 18.39
C SER A 377 -8.77 -19.88 19.91
N ASP A 378 -7.53 -19.69 20.38
CA ASP A 378 -7.14 -19.76 21.78
C ASP A 378 -7.17 -18.40 22.51
N ASP A 379 -7.41 -18.49 23.81
CA ASP A 379 -7.23 -17.42 24.79
C ASP A 379 -6.03 -17.73 25.71
N TYR A 380 -5.30 -16.70 26.07
CA TYR A 380 -4.09 -16.74 26.89
C TYR A 380 -4.29 -15.97 28.20
N ASP A 381 -3.69 -16.47 29.28
CA ASP A 381 -3.83 -15.87 30.61
C ASP A 381 -3.17 -14.48 30.73
N SER A 382 -2.21 -14.15 29.85
CA SER A 382 -1.51 -12.87 29.88
C SER A 382 -1.18 -12.35 28.48
N ARG A 383 -1.05 -11.02 28.37
CA ARG A 383 -0.60 -10.34 27.14
C ARG A 383 0.70 -10.93 26.60
N ARG A 384 1.63 -11.26 27.50
CA ARG A 384 2.95 -11.77 27.14
C ARG A 384 2.87 -13.17 26.53
N ASP A 385 1.93 -13.99 26.98
CA ASP A 385 1.74 -15.34 26.43
C ASP A 385 1.09 -15.27 25.04
N ALA A 386 0.11 -14.37 24.86
CA ALA A 386 -0.46 -14.10 23.53
C ALA A 386 0.58 -13.53 22.56
N GLU A 387 1.43 -12.60 23.02
CA GLU A 387 2.55 -12.05 22.25
C GLU A 387 3.56 -13.13 21.87
N ALA A 388 3.95 -14.00 22.81
CA ALA A 388 4.89 -15.09 22.53
C ALA A 388 4.31 -16.12 21.54
N ALA A 389 3.02 -16.42 21.62
CA ALA A 389 2.34 -17.29 20.67
C ALA A 389 2.32 -16.67 19.26
N ALA A 390 1.98 -15.39 19.15
CA ALA A 390 2.05 -14.67 17.89
C ALA A 390 3.49 -14.61 17.32
N GLU A 391 4.49 -14.28 18.14
CA GLU A 391 5.91 -14.23 17.74
C GLU A 391 6.43 -15.58 17.21
N ALA A 392 6.01 -16.70 17.83
CA ALA A 392 6.37 -18.04 17.37
C ALA A 392 5.68 -18.41 16.05
N LEU A 393 4.46 -17.91 15.82
CA LEU A 393 3.65 -18.20 14.65
C LEU A 393 4.17 -17.52 13.37
N LEU A 394 4.59 -16.25 13.43
CA LEU A 394 4.96 -15.47 12.25
C LEU A 394 5.97 -16.17 11.32
N PRO A 395 7.14 -16.66 11.78
CA PRO A 395 8.11 -17.34 10.91
C PRO A 395 7.61 -18.71 10.44
N ALA A 396 6.77 -19.40 11.23
CA ALA A 396 6.21 -20.69 10.84
C ALA A 396 5.17 -20.53 9.72
N LEU A 397 4.39 -19.45 9.76
CA LEU A 397 3.34 -19.16 8.78
C LEU A 397 3.91 -18.76 7.40
N GLU A 398 5.05 -18.06 7.36
CA GLU A 398 5.73 -17.65 6.11
C GLU A 398 5.97 -18.83 5.16
N SER A 399 6.30 -20.01 5.71
CA SER A 399 6.60 -21.23 4.95
C SER A 399 5.56 -22.34 5.10
N ALA A 400 4.41 -22.02 5.69
CA ALA A 400 3.35 -22.99 5.93
C ALA A 400 2.81 -23.59 4.61
N ALA A 401 2.64 -24.90 4.59
CA ALA A 401 1.99 -25.56 3.47
C ALA A 401 0.51 -25.18 3.41
N VAL A 402 -0.01 -25.06 2.19
CA VAL A 402 -1.45 -24.80 1.93
C VAL A 402 -2.11 -26.10 1.48
N THR A 403 -3.09 -26.57 2.24
CA THR A 403 -3.93 -27.74 1.96
C THR A 403 -5.39 -27.31 1.76
N VAL A 404 -6.26 -28.23 1.31
CA VAL A 404 -7.67 -27.94 1.08
C VAL A 404 -8.54 -29.01 1.74
N ALA A 405 -9.47 -28.59 2.59
CA ALA A 405 -10.47 -29.48 3.16
C ALA A 405 -11.32 -30.12 2.05
N GLY A 406 -11.55 -31.42 2.14
CA GLY A 406 -12.18 -32.18 1.04
C GLY A 406 -11.22 -32.77 0.02
N GLU A 407 -9.92 -32.43 0.04
CA GLU A 407 -8.90 -33.05 -0.81
C GLU A 407 -8.00 -33.98 0.01
N PRO A 408 -7.95 -35.29 -0.31
CA PRO A 408 -7.04 -36.20 0.37
C PRO A 408 -5.59 -35.73 0.31
N THR A 409 -4.84 -35.88 1.41
CA THR A 409 -3.51 -35.28 1.55
C THR A 409 -2.58 -36.17 2.37
N TYR A 410 -1.38 -36.42 1.85
CA TYR A 410 -0.26 -36.96 2.62
C TYR A 410 0.44 -35.81 3.35
N GLU A 411 0.28 -35.75 4.66
CA GLU A 411 0.90 -34.74 5.52
C GLU A 411 2.17 -35.32 6.13
N CYS A 412 3.34 -34.85 5.69
CA CYS A 412 4.64 -35.21 6.24
C CYS A 412 5.05 -34.13 7.26
N TYR A 413 5.18 -34.49 8.53
CA TYR A 413 5.38 -33.53 9.62
C TYR A 413 6.47 -33.98 10.59
N GLU A 414 7.08 -33.02 11.28
CA GLU A 414 8.07 -33.27 12.33
C GLU A 414 7.41 -33.30 13.71
N SER A 415 7.70 -34.33 14.50
CA SER A 415 7.36 -34.45 15.91
C SER A 415 8.66 -34.57 16.72
N GLY A 416 9.05 -33.47 17.37
CA GLY A 416 10.32 -33.41 18.09
C GLY A 416 11.52 -33.40 17.14
N SER A 417 12.29 -34.49 17.09
CA SER A 417 13.42 -34.66 16.15
C SER A 417 13.18 -35.75 15.12
N GLN A 418 11.94 -36.22 15.01
CA GLN A 418 11.57 -37.34 14.15
C GLN A 418 10.42 -36.92 13.24
N TRP A 419 10.49 -37.36 12.00
CA TRP A 419 9.51 -37.15 10.95
C TRP A 419 8.55 -38.34 10.88
N ARG A 420 7.29 -38.02 10.53
CA ARG A 420 6.20 -38.97 10.35
C ARG A 420 5.34 -38.51 9.18
N TRP A 421 4.56 -39.42 8.60
CA TRP A 421 3.51 -39.04 7.65
C TRP A 421 2.15 -39.56 8.11
N ARG A 422 1.11 -38.84 7.73
CA ARG A 422 -0.29 -39.28 7.83
C ARG A 422 -1.04 -39.01 6.53
N LEU A 423 -1.97 -39.87 6.20
CA LEU A 423 -2.93 -39.67 5.11
C LEU A 423 -4.23 -39.17 5.71
N VAL A 424 -4.66 -37.99 5.27
CA VAL A 424 -5.93 -37.38 5.64
C VAL A 424 -6.89 -37.57 4.47
N ASP A 425 -8.11 -38.03 4.73
CA ASP A 425 -9.14 -38.24 3.70
C ASP A 425 -9.94 -36.95 3.38
N GLU A 426 -10.92 -37.06 2.48
CA GLU A 426 -11.80 -35.95 2.11
C GLU A 426 -12.71 -35.48 3.26
N SER A 427 -12.92 -36.31 4.28
CA SER A 427 -13.70 -35.98 5.48
C SER A 427 -12.82 -35.47 6.63
N GLU A 428 -11.54 -35.23 6.37
CA GLU A 428 -10.52 -34.77 7.30
C GLU A 428 -10.13 -35.77 8.41
N HIS A 429 -10.45 -37.05 8.24
CA HIS A 429 -10.01 -38.12 9.14
C HIS A 429 -8.63 -38.63 8.76
N VAL A 430 -7.84 -39.01 9.76
CA VAL A 430 -6.55 -39.65 9.55
C VAL A 430 -6.81 -41.12 9.27
N VAL A 431 -6.63 -41.55 8.02
CA VAL A 431 -6.95 -42.92 7.60
C VAL A 431 -5.72 -43.83 7.57
N ALA A 432 -4.52 -43.27 7.38
CA ALA A 432 -3.26 -44.02 7.42
C ALA A 432 -2.14 -43.21 8.06
N ARG A 433 -1.13 -43.88 8.61
CA ARG A 433 0.07 -43.23 9.19
C ARG A 433 1.32 -44.07 9.00
N SER A 434 2.49 -43.43 9.10
CA SER A 434 3.78 -44.13 9.16
C SER A 434 3.89 -44.99 10.43
N PRO A 435 4.37 -46.25 10.32
CA PRO A 435 4.52 -47.15 11.46
C PRO A 435 5.67 -46.77 12.40
N THR A 436 6.73 -46.18 11.84
CA THR A 436 7.93 -45.80 12.59
C THR A 436 8.31 -44.34 12.33
N GLU A 437 8.99 -43.77 13.31
CA GLU A 437 9.46 -42.39 13.27
C GLU A 437 10.93 -42.35 12.84
N THR A 438 11.28 -41.49 11.89
CA THR A 438 12.65 -41.41 11.33
C THR A 438 13.21 -40.01 11.43
N THR A 439 14.53 -39.86 11.58
CA THR A 439 15.17 -38.54 11.62
C THR A 439 15.36 -37.91 10.24
N ALA A 440 15.15 -38.68 9.17
CA ALA A 440 15.35 -38.23 7.80
C ALA A 440 14.02 -37.96 7.09
N ARG A 441 13.75 -36.69 6.76
CA ARG A 441 12.56 -36.28 6.00
C ARG A 441 12.35 -37.07 4.70
N GLY A 442 13.41 -37.28 3.91
CA GLY A 442 13.32 -38.01 2.64
C GLY A 442 12.88 -39.47 2.80
N ALA A 443 13.15 -40.09 3.95
CA ALA A 443 12.69 -41.45 4.22
C ALA A 443 11.18 -41.51 4.51
N VAL A 444 10.62 -40.45 5.11
CA VAL A 444 9.16 -40.32 5.33
C VAL A 444 8.43 -40.11 4.02
N GLU A 445 8.91 -39.18 3.19
CA GLU A 445 8.34 -38.91 1.87
C GLU A 445 8.37 -40.19 1.01
N ALA A 446 9.50 -40.91 0.98
CA ALA A 446 9.61 -42.20 0.29
C ALA A 446 8.69 -43.29 0.89
N GLY A 447 8.42 -43.26 2.20
CA GLY A 447 7.46 -44.16 2.85
C GLY A 447 6.02 -43.90 2.39
N ALA A 448 5.63 -42.63 2.32
CA ALA A 448 4.32 -42.23 1.82
C ALA A 448 4.14 -42.59 0.33
N ASP A 449 5.18 -42.36 -0.49
CA ASP A 449 5.19 -42.72 -1.92
C ASP A 449 5.05 -44.24 -2.10
N ARG A 450 5.82 -45.05 -1.36
CA ARG A 450 5.71 -46.52 -1.39
C ARG A 450 4.32 -47.01 -1.01
N PHE A 451 3.69 -46.41 0.00
CA PHE A 451 2.31 -46.75 0.32
C PHE A 451 1.38 -46.38 -0.83
N GLY A 452 1.42 -45.14 -1.33
CA GLY A 452 0.55 -44.66 -2.41
C GLY A 452 0.69 -45.43 -3.73
N ASP A 453 1.91 -45.85 -4.08
CA ASP A 453 2.21 -46.59 -5.31
C ASP A 453 1.65 -48.02 -5.29
N HIS A 454 1.62 -48.67 -4.12
CA HIS A 454 1.21 -50.07 -3.99
C HIS A 454 -0.22 -50.26 -3.47
N VAL A 455 -0.84 -49.22 -2.89
CA VAL A 455 -2.14 -49.34 -2.20
C VAL A 455 -3.27 -49.84 -3.09
N ARG A 456 -3.25 -49.55 -4.40
CA ARG A 456 -4.38 -49.86 -5.31
C ARG A 456 -4.53 -51.34 -5.57
N ASP A 457 -3.41 -52.02 -5.75
CA ASP A 457 -3.36 -53.42 -6.15
C ASP A 457 -3.22 -54.38 -4.95
N ALA A 458 -3.07 -53.82 -3.73
CA ALA A 458 -2.83 -54.63 -2.55
C ALA A 458 -4.01 -55.56 -2.19
N ASP A 459 -3.74 -56.79 -1.77
CA ASP A 459 -4.79 -57.71 -1.32
C ASP A 459 -5.11 -57.52 0.18
N VAL A 460 -6.29 -57.95 0.64
CA VAL A 460 -6.64 -57.99 2.07
C VAL A 460 -6.43 -59.40 2.59
N VAL A 461 -5.52 -59.54 3.55
CA VAL A 461 -4.94 -60.83 3.94
C VAL A 461 -4.89 -60.96 5.45
N GLU A 462 -5.48 -62.02 5.98
CA GLU A 462 -5.46 -62.31 7.42
C GLU A 462 -4.54 -63.50 7.69
N ILE A 463 -3.80 -63.43 8.79
CA ILE A 463 -2.92 -64.48 9.28
C ILE A 463 -3.47 -64.90 10.63
N ASP A 464 -3.97 -66.14 10.74
CA ASP A 464 -4.61 -66.62 11.98
C ASP A 464 -3.61 -66.90 13.11
N ASP A 465 -2.52 -67.63 12.80
CA ASP A 465 -1.47 -67.99 13.76
C ASP A 465 -0.09 -67.72 13.15
N ALA A 466 0.20 -68.37 12.00
CA ALA A 466 1.39 -68.14 11.20
C ALA A 466 1.19 -68.62 9.75
N GLU A 467 1.97 -68.08 8.82
CA GLU A 467 1.91 -68.39 7.40
C GLU A 467 3.30 -68.28 6.75
N TYR A 468 3.58 -69.15 5.78
CA TYR A 468 4.76 -69.00 4.92
C TYR A 468 4.46 -68.00 3.81
N GLU A 469 5.31 -66.99 3.68
CA GLU A 469 5.25 -65.99 2.63
C GLU A 469 6.44 -66.18 1.68
N ILE A 470 6.14 -66.37 0.39
CA ILE A 470 7.11 -66.44 -0.70
C ILE A 470 7.10 -65.08 -1.40
N TYR A 471 8.26 -64.44 -1.52
CA TYR A 471 8.38 -63.07 -2.02
C TYR A 471 9.62 -62.89 -2.91
N PRO A 472 9.59 -61.97 -3.89
CA PRO A 472 10.75 -61.72 -4.74
C PRO A 472 11.89 -61.10 -3.91
N ALA A 473 13.10 -61.63 -4.08
CA ALA A 473 14.33 -61.03 -3.59
C ALA A 473 14.58 -59.70 -4.32
N GLU A 474 15.02 -58.68 -3.59
CA GLU A 474 15.40 -57.42 -4.22
C GLU A 474 16.60 -57.67 -5.15
N ASN A 475 16.44 -57.40 -6.44
CA ASN A 475 17.58 -57.21 -7.33
C ASN A 475 18.26 -55.91 -6.90
N GLU A 476 19.23 -55.97 -5.99
CA GLU A 476 20.14 -54.85 -5.81
C GLU A 476 20.68 -54.48 -7.20
N PRO A 477 20.54 -53.24 -7.66
CA PRO A 477 21.25 -52.83 -8.86
C PRO A 477 22.74 -52.98 -8.54
N SER A 478 23.36 -54.03 -9.08
CA SER A 478 24.80 -54.25 -9.15
C SER A 478 25.48 -52.90 -9.15
N ALA A 479 26.22 -52.60 -8.07
CA ALA A 479 26.92 -51.35 -7.86
C ALA A 479 27.44 -50.81 -9.19
N ALA A 480 26.94 -49.63 -9.56
CA ALA A 480 27.39 -48.92 -10.75
C ALA A 480 28.92 -48.97 -10.79
N GLU A 481 29.47 -49.52 -11.87
CA GLU A 481 30.88 -49.37 -12.18
C GLU A 481 31.20 -47.87 -12.11
N ASP A 482 32.05 -47.54 -11.14
CA ASP A 482 32.66 -46.23 -10.96
C ASP A 482 33.41 -45.88 -12.25
N ASP A 483 32.76 -45.07 -13.10
CA ASP A 483 33.34 -44.53 -14.32
C ASP A 483 34.29 -43.38 -13.90
N GLY A 484 35.47 -43.77 -13.39
CA GLY A 484 36.46 -42.87 -12.82
C GLY A 484 37.90 -43.40 -12.85
N ASP A 485 38.67 -42.87 -13.81
CA ASP A 485 40.15 -42.86 -13.93
C ASP A 485 40.90 -44.08 -14.52
N ASP A 486 41.13 -43.97 -15.84
CA ASP A 486 42.46 -43.75 -16.46
C ASP A 486 43.66 -44.47 -15.83
N LEU A 487 44.18 -45.53 -16.49
CA LEU A 487 45.60 -45.79 -16.80
C LEU A 487 45.76 -47.12 -17.62
N PRO A 488 46.86 -47.29 -18.39
CA PRO A 488 46.77 -47.82 -19.76
C PRO A 488 47.18 -49.28 -19.95
N ALA A 489 46.80 -49.76 -21.13
CA ALA A 489 47.19 -51.01 -21.76
C ALA A 489 48.65 -51.47 -21.51
N ALA A 490 48.77 -52.74 -21.15
CA ALA A 490 49.94 -53.55 -21.47
C ALA A 490 49.48 -54.91 -22.01
N VAL A 491 50.05 -55.25 -23.16
CA VAL A 491 49.88 -56.47 -23.95
C VAL A 491 50.84 -57.58 -23.49
N ASP A 492 50.45 -58.80 -23.88
CA ASP A 492 51.26 -59.97 -24.28
C ASP A 492 51.57 -61.13 -23.29
N GLU A 493 50.93 -62.26 -23.65
CA GLU A 493 51.48 -63.61 -23.90
C GLU A 493 51.72 -64.63 -22.75
N ALA A 494 50.91 -65.72 -22.75
CA ALA A 494 51.32 -67.11 -23.07
C ALA A 494 50.09 -68.07 -22.96
N MET A 495 49.59 -68.68 -24.05
CA MET A 495 49.84 -70.08 -24.50
C MET A 495 49.81 -71.13 -23.38
N ALA A 496 49.14 -72.29 -23.44
CA ALA A 496 48.18 -72.98 -24.32
C ALA A 496 47.96 -74.36 -23.63
N ASP A 497 46.76 -74.96 -23.67
CA ASP A 497 46.63 -76.38 -24.04
C ASP A 497 45.16 -76.72 -24.34
N GLY A 498 44.96 -77.48 -25.42
CA GLY A 498 43.65 -77.85 -25.93
C GLY A 498 43.12 -79.15 -25.33
N GLY A 499 41.81 -79.34 -25.40
CA GLY A 499 41.22 -80.63 -25.03
C GLY A 499 39.71 -80.74 -25.24
N THR A 500 39.33 -81.07 -26.48
CA THR A 500 38.18 -81.93 -26.83
C THR A 500 36.76 -81.38 -26.62
N GLU A 501 36.21 -80.95 -27.75
CA GLU A 501 34.79 -80.91 -28.10
C GLU A 501 34.07 -82.23 -27.72
N LEU A 502 33.18 -82.16 -26.73
CA LEU A 502 32.11 -83.11 -26.53
C LEU A 502 30.80 -82.33 -26.56
N GLU A 503 30.11 -82.44 -27.70
CA GLU A 503 28.70 -82.10 -27.84
C GLU A 503 27.91 -82.87 -26.79
N PHE A 504 27.35 -82.15 -25.81
CA PHE A 504 26.20 -82.59 -25.05
C PHE A 504 25.03 -81.66 -25.38
N ASP A 505 23.92 -82.32 -25.67
CA ASP A 505 22.62 -81.84 -26.12
C ASP A 505 22.12 -80.66 -25.26
N GLU A 506 21.93 -79.50 -25.89
CA GLU A 506 21.27 -78.31 -25.33
C GLU A 506 19.81 -78.63 -24.99
N GLY A 507 19.58 -79.08 -23.75
CA GLY A 507 18.27 -79.09 -23.11
C GLY A 507 18.05 -77.78 -22.36
N ALA A 508 17.56 -76.76 -23.07
CA ALA A 508 16.95 -75.53 -22.54
C ALA A 508 17.72 -74.80 -21.43
N ASP A 509 18.71 -74.01 -21.84
CA ASP A 509 19.21 -72.87 -21.08
C ASP A 509 18.10 -71.81 -21.00
N GLN A 510 17.14 -72.00 -20.08
CA GLN A 510 16.29 -70.93 -19.60
C GLN A 510 17.08 -70.23 -18.51
N THR A 511 17.86 -69.21 -18.87
CA THR A 511 18.25 -68.20 -17.90
C THR A 511 16.95 -67.70 -17.26
N PRO A 512 16.72 -67.85 -15.93
CA PRO A 512 15.51 -67.34 -15.30
C PRO A 512 15.43 -65.84 -15.60
N THR A 513 14.41 -65.40 -16.32
CA THR A 513 14.21 -63.99 -16.68
C THR A 513 13.45 -63.21 -15.60
N GLY A 514 13.36 -63.74 -14.38
CA GLY A 514 12.65 -63.14 -13.24
C GLY A 514 13.58 -62.89 -12.05
N PRO A 515 13.12 -62.14 -11.02
CA PRO A 515 13.85 -62.01 -9.77
C PRO A 515 13.96 -63.37 -9.09
N ASP A 516 15.01 -63.58 -8.32
CA ASP A 516 15.03 -64.70 -7.38
C ASP A 516 13.97 -64.48 -6.27
N TRP A 517 13.66 -65.52 -5.50
CA TRP A 517 12.55 -65.60 -4.57
C TRP A 517 13.04 -66.15 -3.23
N ASN A 518 12.61 -65.52 -2.15
CA ASN A 518 12.86 -65.98 -0.79
C ASN A 518 11.55 -66.45 -0.16
N TRP A 519 11.66 -67.19 0.94
CA TRP A 519 10.50 -67.50 1.77
C TRP A 519 10.76 -67.14 3.23
N ARG A 520 9.69 -66.80 3.95
CA ARG A 520 9.71 -66.55 5.40
C ARG A 520 8.46 -67.12 6.05
N LEU A 521 8.58 -67.68 7.24
CA LEU A 521 7.46 -68.06 8.09
C LEU A 521 7.17 -66.92 9.05
N VAL A 522 6.01 -66.29 8.96
CA VAL A 522 5.64 -65.11 9.76
C VAL A 522 4.44 -65.43 10.64
N THR A 523 4.41 -64.92 11.87
CA THR A 523 3.23 -64.99 12.74
C THR A 523 2.21 -63.88 12.41
N GLU A 524 1.03 -63.90 13.03
CA GLU A 524 0.05 -62.80 12.98
C GLU A 524 0.70 -61.46 13.36
N ASP A 525 1.53 -61.44 14.40
CA ASP A 525 2.26 -60.26 14.86
C ASP A 525 3.41 -59.82 13.94
N ARG A 526 3.66 -60.58 12.86
CA ARG A 526 4.76 -60.38 11.90
C ARG A 526 6.16 -60.70 12.44
N ASP A 527 6.24 -61.50 13.50
CA ASP A 527 7.52 -62.10 13.90
C ASP A 527 7.96 -63.10 12.83
N VAL A 528 9.16 -62.94 12.28
CA VAL A 528 9.72 -63.95 11.37
C VAL A 528 10.30 -65.09 12.21
N VAL A 529 9.68 -66.26 12.10
CA VAL A 529 10.04 -67.46 12.85
C VAL A 529 11.17 -68.22 12.18
N ALA A 530 11.16 -68.30 10.84
CA ALA A 530 12.17 -68.96 10.03
C ALA A 530 12.24 -68.31 8.65
N ALA A 531 13.40 -68.32 8.00
CA ALA A 531 13.58 -67.78 6.65
C ALA A 531 14.44 -68.69 5.76
N SER A 532 14.34 -68.49 4.45
CA SER A 532 15.21 -69.11 3.46
C SER A 532 16.65 -68.66 3.62
N THR A 533 17.58 -69.61 3.58
CA THR A 533 19.03 -69.37 3.66
C THR A 533 19.65 -69.00 2.31
N GLU A 534 18.97 -69.32 1.22
CA GLU A 534 19.40 -69.05 -0.15
C GLU A 534 18.22 -68.59 -1.02
N PRO A 535 18.45 -67.71 -2.00
CA PRO A 535 17.43 -67.31 -2.96
C PRO A 535 17.10 -68.45 -3.93
N HIS A 536 15.83 -68.49 -4.36
CA HIS A 536 15.28 -69.50 -5.26
C HIS A 536 14.91 -68.90 -6.63
N PRO A 537 15.05 -69.62 -7.75
CA PRO A 537 14.85 -69.01 -9.08
C PRO A 537 13.39 -68.62 -9.37
N ASP A 538 12.42 -69.20 -8.67
CA ASP A 538 10.99 -68.94 -8.81
C ASP A 538 10.21 -69.32 -7.54
N ALA A 539 8.96 -68.88 -7.46
CA ALA A 539 8.07 -69.16 -6.33
C ALA A 539 7.75 -70.65 -6.15
N GLU A 540 7.77 -71.46 -7.22
CA GLU A 540 7.54 -72.91 -7.15
C GLU A 540 8.72 -73.58 -6.43
N SER A 541 9.95 -73.21 -6.78
CA SER A 541 11.19 -73.67 -6.14
C SER A 541 11.26 -73.26 -4.67
N ALA A 542 10.82 -72.05 -4.31
CA ALA A 542 10.70 -71.63 -2.91
C ALA A 542 9.65 -72.46 -2.15
N THR A 543 8.53 -72.83 -2.80
CA THR A 543 7.52 -73.73 -2.22
C THR A 543 8.11 -75.12 -1.96
N GLU A 544 8.89 -75.67 -2.90
CA GLU A 544 9.57 -76.95 -2.71
C GLU A 544 10.59 -76.90 -1.55
N ALA A 545 11.25 -75.76 -1.34
CA ALA A 545 12.13 -75.54 -0.20
C ALA A 545 11.36 -75.56 1.14
N ILE A 546 10.18 -74.94 1.21
CA ILE A 546 9.31 -75.00 2.40
C ILE A 546 8.89 -76.45 2.68
N GLU A 547 8.49 -77.23 1.66
CA GLU A 547 8.14 -78.64 1.84
C GLU A 547 9.32 -79.47 2.37
N ARG A 548 10.55 -79.14 1.94
CA ARG A 548 11.77 -79.74 2.47
C ARG A 548 11.98 -79.39 3.95
N VAL A 549 11.80 -78.13 4.33
CA VAL A 549 11.85 -77.69 5.73
C VAL A 549 10.83 -78.44 6.57
N ARG A 550 9.58 -78.55 6.11
CA ARG A 550 8.51 -79.30 6.80
C ARG A 550 8.90 -80.74 7.06
N GLN A 551 9.39 -81.43 6.03
CA GLN A 551 9.83 -82.81 6.17
C GLN A 551 11.00 -82.92 7.15
N GLN A 552 12.04 -82.14 6.93
CA GLN A 552 13.30 -82.24 7.67
C GLN A 552 13.15 -81.81 9.13
N ALA A 553 12.48 -80.70 9.41
CA ALA A 553 12.22 -80.24 10.78
C ALA A 553 11.38 -81.24 11.58
N SER A 554 10.43 -81.94 10.94
CA SER A 554 9.60 -82.95 11.63
C SER A 554 10.38 -84.19 12.05
N GLU A 555 11.49 -84.48 11.37
CA GLU A 555 12.38 -85.61 11.62
C GLU A 555 13.68 -85.18 12.34
N ALA A 556 13.86 -83.88 12.59
CA ALA A 556 15.12 -83.34 13.08
C ALA A 556 15.33 -83.56 14.58
N ASP A 557 16.50 -84.09 14.92
CA ASP A 557 16.96 -84.16 16.30
C ASP A 557 17.62 -82.83 16.72
N LEU A 558 17.42 -82.41 17.97
CA LEU A 558 18.11 -81.25 18.54
C LEU A 558 19.51 -81.64 19.01
N ILE A 559 20.53 -80.99 18.47
CA ILE A 559 21.93 -81.22 18.82
C ILE A 559 22.34 -80.23 19.91
N GLU A 560 22.69 -80.77 21.07
CA GLU A 560 23.13 -80.01 22.22
C GLU A 560 24.56 -80.35 22.60
N PHE A 561 25.47 -79.38 22.48
CA PHE A 561 26.86 -79.54 22.89
C PHE A 561 27.01 -79.16 24.38
N GLU A 562 27.59 -80.06 25.18
CA GLU A 562 28.13 -79.78 26.53
C GLU A 562 29.67 -79.61 26.51
N HIS A 563 30.31 -80.09 25.45
CA HIS A 563 31.74 -80.04 25.16
C HIS A 563 31.92 -79.98 23.64
N ALA A 564 33.13 -79.67 23.16
CA ALA A 564 33.41 -79.66 21.72
C ALA A 564 33.05 -81.00 21.04
N ALA A 565 32.60 -80.98 19.79
CA ALA A 565 32.20 -82.17 19.03
C ALA A 565 32.80 -82.15 17.62
N PHE A 566 33.30 -83.30 17.17
CA PHE A 566 33.65 -83.50 15.77
C PHE A 566 32.41 -83.94 15.00
N GLN A 567 32.00 -83.16 14.01
CA GLN A 567 30.96 -83.51 13.04
C GLN A 567 31.62 -83.97 11.74
N VAL A 568 31.23 -85.15 11.25
CA VAL A 568 31.63 -85.68 9.94
C VAL A 568 30.40 -85.69 9.04
N TYR A 569 30.47 -85.05 7.87
CA TYR A 569 29.34 -84.86 6.95
C TYR A 569 29.76 -85.05 5.48
N GLU A 570 28.78 -85.29 4.61
CA GLU A 570 28.94 -85.43 3.15
C GLU A 570 28.56 -84.10 2.47
N ALA A 571 29.45 -83.53 1.64
CA ALA A 571 29.25 -82.27 0.93
C ALA A 571 28.58 -82.46 -0.45
N ASP A 572 28.28 -81.35 -1.15
CA ASP A 572 27.47 -81.26 -2.39
C ASP A 572 27.96 -82.13 -3.59
N ASP A 573 29.17 -82.69 -3.52
CA ASP A 573 29.85 -83.50 -4.53
C ASP A 573 30.10 -84.97 -4.10
N SER A 574 29.42 -85.44 -3.04
CA SER A 574 29.65 -86.74 -2.40
C SER A 574 31.03 -86.90 -1.76
N GLU A 575 31.70 -85.78 -1.45
CA GLU A 575 32.96 -85.76 -0.73
C GLU A 575 32.72 -85.58 0.77
N TRP A 576 33.58 -86.17 1.60
CA TRP A 576 33.41 -86.18 3.05
C TRP A 576 34.31 -85.13 3.69
N ARG A 577 33.74 -84.32 4.59
CA ARG A 577 34.46 -83.30 5.37
C ARG A 577 34.19 -83.50 6.85
N TRP A 578 35.06 -82.94 7.69
CA TRP A 578 34.85 -82.89 9.14
C TRP A 578 35.04 -81.47 9.68
N ARG A 579 34.28 -81.11 10.71
CA ARG A 579 34.45 -79.86 11.46
C ARG A 579 34.42 -80.14 12.96
N LEU A 580 35.28 -79.46 13.72
CA LEU A 580 35.27 -79.44 15.18
C LEU A 580 34.46 -78.21 15.61
N ILE A 581 33.37 -78.46 16.32
CA ILE A 581 32.46 -77.45 16.85
C ILE A 581 32.68 -77.38 18.38
N ASP A 582 32.64 -76.20 19.00
CA ASP A 582 32.72 -76.07 20.47
C ASP A 582 31.36 -76.22 21.17
N GLU A 583 31.32 -75.94 22.48
CA GLU A 583 30.08 -76.01 23.29
C GLU A 583 29.06 -74.92 22.95
N ASP A 584 29.49 -73.88 22.23
CA ASP A 584 28.71 -72.73 21.79
C ASP A 584 28.29 -72.84 20.32
N GLY A 585 28.59 -73.96 19.63
CA GLY A 585 28.22 -74.17 18.22
C GLY A 585 29.18 -73.52 17.22
N ASN A 586 30.32 -72.99 17.67
CA ASN A 586 31.31 -72.35 16.82
C ASN A 586 32.29 -73.37 16.21
N VAL A 587 32.60 -73.20 14.92
CA VAL A 587 33.58 -74.05 14.23
C VAL A 587 35.01 -73.63 14.64
N LEU A 588 35.67 -74.46 15.44
CA LEU A 588 37.05 -74.26 15.89
C LEU A 588 38.09 -74.70 14.86
N ALA A 589 37.77 -75.71 14.05
CA ALA A 589 38.64 -76.25 13.02
C ALA A 589 37.81 -77.04 11.99
N ASP A 590 38.25 -77.06 10.73
CA ASP A 590 37.69 -77.90 9.67
C ASP A 590 38.77 -78.82 9.05
N SER A 591 38.35 -79.72 8.17
CA SER A 591 39.24 -80.66 7.51
C SER A 591 40.22 -80.00 6.53
N GLY A 592 39.92 -78.79 6.04
CA GLY A 592 40.68 -78.03 5.02
C GLY A 592 40.86 -78.72 3.66
N GLU A 593 40.58 -80.02 3.58
CA GLU A 593 40.73 -80.90 2.44
C GLU A 593 39.48 -81.80 2.33
N GLU A 594 39.15 -82.18 1.10
CA GLU A 594 38.05 -83.09 0.76
C GLU A 594 38.51 -84.54 0.89
N HIS A 595 37.67 -85.41 1.46
CA HIS A 595 37.97 -86.82 1.60
C HIS A 595 37.05 -87.67 0.72
N THR A 596 37.62 -88.65 0.02
CA THR A 596 36.88 -89.48 -0.95
C THR A 596 35.96 -90.52 -0.28
N SER A 597 36.02 -90.64 1.05
CA SER A 597 35.15 -91.51 1.82
C SER A 597 35.04 -91.09 3.30
N ARG A 598 33.90 -91.41 3.92
CA ARG A 598 33.66 -91.23 5.36
C ARG A 598 34.78 -91.78 6.25
N GLY A 599 35.30 -92.95 5.92
CA GLY A 599 36.36 -93.60 6.71
C GLY A 599 37.66 -92.81 6.69
N GLU A 600 37.98 -92.17 5.57
CA GLU A 600 39.17 -91.33 5.41
C GLU A 600 39.03 -90.00 6.18
N ALA A 601 37.86 -89.36 6.11
CA ALA A 601 37.56 -88.18 6.92
C ALA A 601 37.61 -88.48 8.43
N ALA A 602 37.04 -89.62 8.84
CA ALA A 602 37.06 -90.06 10.24
C ALA A 602 38.49 -90.41 10.72
N GLU A 603 39.33 -91.03 9.90
CA GLU A 603 40.74 -91.31 10.24
C GLU A 603 41.57 -90.02 10.37
N ALA A 604 41.37 -89.05 9.47
CA ALA A 604 42.01 -87.74 9.53
C ALA A 604 41.62 -87.00 10.82
N MET A 605 40.33 -86.98 11.14
CA MET A 605 39.79 -86.45 12.39
C MET A 605 40.32 -87.18 13.63
N MET A 606 40.49 -88.52 13.61
CA MET A 606 40.97 -89.29 14.76
C MET A 606 42.36 -88.86 15.21
N THR A 607 43.20 -88.39 14.29
CA THR A 607 44.52 -87.83 14.60
C THR A 607 44.42 -86.55 15.44
N LEU A 608 43.37 -85.75 15.22
CA LEU A 608 43.08 -84.54 16.00
C LEU A 608 42.36 -84.86 17.33
N LYS A 609 41.49 -85.88 17.34
CA LYS A 609 40.80 -86.36 18.56
C LYS A 609 41.75 -86.87 19.64
N GLU A 610 42.96 -87.34 19.27
CA GLU A 610 44.02 -87.65 20.25
C GLU A 610 44.44 -86.42 21.09
N GLN A 611 44.27 -85.20 20.56
CA GLN A 611 44.60 -83.93 21.24
C GLN A 611 43.41 -83.32 21.98
N ALA A 612 42.18 -83.70 21.63
CA ALA A 612 40.92 -83.28 22.26
C ALA A 612 40.07 -84.51 22.64
N PRO A 613 40.45 -85.30 23.67
CA PRO A 613 39.83 -86.59 23.99
C PRO A 613 38.40 -86.48 24.55
N GLU A 614 38.06 -85.31 25.11
CA GLU A 614 36.72 -85.01 25.62
C GLU A 614 35.74 -84.63 24.49
N ALA A 615 36.22 -84.50 23.25
CA ALA A 615 35.37 -84.10 22.14
C ALA A 615 34.52 -85.27 21.63
N GLU A 616 33.20 -85.07 21.60
CA GLU A 616 32.24 -86.09 21.15
C GLU A 616 32.32 -86.28 19.63
N LEU A 617 31.91 -87.45 19.13
CA LEU A 617 31.77 -87.68 17.68
C LEU A 617 30.28 -87.62 17.36
N LEU A 618 29.90 -86.65 16.53
CA LEU A 618 28.53 -86.43 16.10
C LEU A 618 28.37 -86.92 14.67
N GLU A 619 27.42 -87.82 14.48
CA GLU A 619 27.01 -88.31 13.17
C GLU A 619 25.56 -87.91 12.96
N ILE A 620 25.33 -87.12 11.91
CA ILE A 620 24.00 -86.65 11.54
C ILE A 620 23.49 -87.63 10.48
N GLU A 621 22.64 -88.56 10.88
CA GLU A 621 22.04 -89.56 9.98
C GLU A 621 20.73 -89.09 9.32
N THR A 622 20.17 -87.98 9.83
CA THR A 622 18.93 -87.30 9.39
C THR A 622 19.10 -85.79 9.58
N ALA A 623 18.17 -84.95 9.15
CA ALA A 623 18.22 -83.52 9.46
C ALA A 623 18.34 -83.25 10.98
N ALA A 624 18.88 -82.08 11.34
CA ALA A 624 19.11 -81.74 12.73
C ALA A 624 19.03 -80.23 12.99
N PHE A 625 18.59 -79.86 14.20
CA PHE A 625 18.66 -78.49 14.70
C PHE A 625 19.96 -78.26 15.47
N GLU A 626 20.68 -77.21 15.09
CA GLU A 626 21.89 -76.75 15.76
C GLU A 626 21.62 -75.40 16.45
N LEU A 627 21.89 -75.31 17.75
CA LEU A 627 21.92 -74.05 18.48
C LEU A 627 23.35 -73.52 18.49
N PHE A 628 23.55 -72.30 17.99
CA PHE A 628 24.87 -71.68 17.87
C PHE A 628 24.88 -70.30 18.51
N VAL A 629 26.06 -69.83 18.89
CA VAL A 629 26.33 -68.46 19.34
C VAL A 629 27.00 -67.69 18.20
N ASP A 630 26.52 -66.49 17.91
CA ASP A 630 27.07 -65.61 16.89
C ASP A 630 28.27 -64.76 17.39
N GLU A 631 28.70 -63.79 16.59
CA GLU A 631 29.83 -62.91 16.93
C GLU A 631 29.54 -61.95 18.10
N ASP A 632 28.27 -61.74 18.45
CA ASP A 632 27.80 -60.80 19.48
C ASP A 632 27.47 -61.52 20.81
N ASP A 633 27.88 -62.78 20.96
CA ASP A 633 27.56 -63.67 22.09
C ASP A 633 26.04 -63.97 22.23
N GLU A 634 25.27 -63.88 21.13
CA GLU A 634 23.84 -64.18 21.09
C GLU A 634 23.55 -65.53 20.41
N TRP A 635 22.49 -66.22 20.85
CA TRP A 635 22.12 -67.56 20.43
C TRP A 635 21.14 -67.56 19.24
N GLY A 636 21.43 -68.28 18.17
CA GLY A 636 20.52 -68.59 17.08
C GLY A 636 20.22 -70.09 16.97
N TRP A 637 19.30 -70.45 16.09
CA TRP A 637 19.11 -71.84 15.66
C TRP A 637 19.22 -71.96 14.13
N ARG A 638 19.75 -73.08 13.65
CA ARG A 638 19.77 -73.43 12.22
C ARG A 638 19.38 -74.88 12.00
N LEU A 639 18.61 -75.12 10.96
CA LEU A 639 18.23 -76.45 10.49
C LEU A 639 19.21 -76.87 9.40
N ILE A 640 19.90 -77.98 9.62
CA ILE A 640 20.80 -78.60 8.66
C ILE A 640 20.23 -79.94 8.19
N ASP A 641 20.46 -80.27 6.92
CA ASP A 641 20.11 -81.58 6.38
C ASP A 641 21.16 -82.67 6.73
N GLU A 642 20.98 -83.89 6.21
CA GLU A 642 21.90 -85.02 6.41
C GLU A 642 23.30 -84.78 5.81
N ALA A 643 23.41 -83.88 4.84
CA ALA A 643 24.67 -83.42 4.24
C ALA A 643 25.32 -82.28 5.04
N GLY A 644 24.63 -81.73 6.05
CA GLY A 644 25.10 -80.57 6.81
C GLY A 644 24.91 -79.25 6.08
N LYS A 645 24.12 -79.21 4.99
CA LYS A 645 23.73 -77.98 4.30
C LYS A 645 22.64 -77.27 5.10
N LEU A 646 22.69 -75.93 5.13
CA LEU A 646 21.68 -75.09 5.79
C LEU A 646 20.39 -75.03 4.97
N VAL A 647 19.27 -75.29 5.63
CA VAL A 647 17.95 -75.42 4.99
C VAL A 647 17.02 -74.30 5.44
N ALA A 648 17.08 -73.94 6.72
CA ALA A 648 16.37 -72.83 7.32
C ALA A 648 17.15 -72.34 8.53
N GLU A 649 17.00 -71.07 8.89
CA GLU A 649 17.59 -70.52 10.10
C GLU A 649 16.66 -69.53 10.79
N ASP A 650 16.97 -69.24 12.05
CA ASP A 650 16.39 -68.12 12.79
C ASP A 650 16.96 -66.81 12.23
N PRO A 651 16.14 -65.91 11.68
CA PRO A 651 16.61 -64.59 11.28
C PRO A 651 16.93 -63.69 12.49
N ALA A 652 16.55 -64.08 13.72
CA ALA A 652 16.83 -63.36 14.94
C ALA A 652 17.79 -64.11 15.86
N THR A 653 18.52 -63.35 16.67
CA THR A 653 19.45 -63.84 17.69
C THR A 653 18.84 -63.63 19.07
N HIS A 654 19.25 -64.45 20.05
CA HIS A 654 18.61 -64.52 21.36
C HIS A 654 19.62 -64.47 22.50
N PRO A 655 19.35 -63.76 23.61
CA PRO A 655 20.32 -63.60 24.69
C PRO A 655 20.63 -64.89 25.45
N THR A 656 19.86 -65.96 25.23
CA THR A 656 20.07 -67.24 25.91
C THR A 656 19.76 -68.42 24.99
N ARG A 657 20.52 -69.50 25.15
CA ARG A 657 20.24 -70.81 24.55
C ARG A 657 18.79 -71.29 24.77
N GLY A 658 18.23 -70.98 25.93
CA GLY A 658 16.84 -71.32 26.27
C GLY A 658 15.80 -70.56 25.44
N ALA A 659 16.11 -69.32 25.05
CA ALA A 659 15.28 -68.50 24.17
C ALA A 659 15.42 -68.92 22.70
N ALA A 660 16.63 -69.20 22.22
CA ALA A 660 16.83 -69.78 20.88
C ALA A 660 16.11 -71.13 20.71
N ARG A 661 16.13 -72.00 21.73
CA ARG A 661 15.34 -73.24 21.72
C ARG A 661 13.83 -72.96 21.70
N GLN A 662 13.35 -71.90 22.34
CA GLN A 662 11.94 -71.51 22.26
C GLN A 662 11.59 -70.99 20.86
N ALA A 663 12.46 -70.19 20.23
CA ALA A 663 12.28 -69.75 18.86
C ALA A 663 12.25 -70.92 17.86
N MET A 664 13.15 -71.89 18.00
CA MET A 664 13.12 -73.14 17.25
C MET A 664 11.80 -73.91 17.45
N ASN A 665 11.32 -74.01 18.69
CA ASN A 665 10.03 -74.66 18.96
C ASN A 665 8.85 -73.92 18.31
N ARG A 666 8.93 -72.60 18.10
CA ARG A 666 7.90 -71.84 17.34
C ARG A 666 7.85 -72.30 15.88
N LEU A 667 8.98 -72.59 15.23
CA LEU A 667 8.97 -73.18 13.89
C LEU A 667 8.22 -74.52 13.89
N LEU A 668 8.51 -75.39 14.86
CA LEU A 668 7.85 -76.69 14.97
C LEU A 668 6.34 -76.59 15.26
N GLU A 669 5.93 -75.57 16.00
CA GLU A 669 4.51 -75.29 16.27
C GLU A 669 3.74 -74.85 15.01
N HIS A 670 4.41 -74.10 14.14
CA HIS A 670 3.82 -73.51 12.92
C HIS A 670 4.28 -74.21 11.62
N LEU A 671 4.80 -75.43 11.73
CA LEU A 671 5.44 -76.11 10.61
C LEU A 671 4.47 -76.34 9.43
N ASP A 672 3.23 -76.69 9.75
CA ASP A 672 2.15 -77.01 8.80
C ASP A 672 1.33 -75.78 8.37
N SER A 673 1.76 -74.55 8.70
CA SER A 673 1.10 -73.30 8.31
C SER A 673 0.95 -73.15 6.79
N ASP A 674 -0.09 -72.47 6.30
CA ASP A 674 -0.34 -72.29 4.86
C ASP A 674 0.79 -71.53 4.14
N VAL A 675 0.83 -71.61 2.80
CA VAL A 675 1.84 -70.93 1.97
C VAL A 675 1.15 -69.92 1.05
N ARG A 676 1.64 -68.68 1.03
CA ARG A 676 1.21 -67.60 0.14
C ARG A 676 2.37 -67.04 -0.68
N THR A 677 2.11 -66.76 -1.94
CA THR A 677 2.99 -65.93 -2.78
C THR A 677 2.59 -64.46 -2.65
N MET A 678 3.53 -63.60 -2.30
CA MET A 678 3.39 -62.16 -2.20
C MET A 678 3.92 -61.49 -3.47
N ASP A 679 3.08 -61.42 -4.50
CA ASP A 679 3.38 -60.68 -5.73
C ASP A 679 3.19 -59.17 -5.55
N ASP A 680 2.21 -58.78 -4.72
CA ASP A 680 1.82 -57.41 -4.42
C ASP A 680 1.84 -57.15 -2.91
N ALA A 681 1.75 -55.88 -2.52
CA ALA A 681 1.58 -55.51 -1.12
C ALA A 681 0.25 -56.02 -0.56
N ILE A 682 0.12 -56.07 0.77
CA ILE A 682 -1.12 -56.50 1.43
C ILE A 682 -1.54 -55.52 2.50
N PHE A 683 -2.86 -55.36 2.66
CA PHE A 683 -3.46 -54.94 3.91
C PHE A 683 -3.60 -56.18 4.78
N GLN A 684 -2.92 -56.19 5.93
CA GLN A 684 -3.07 -57.23 6.93
C GLN A 684 -3.94 -56.74 8.08
N PRO A 685 -5.21 -57.16 8.19
CA PRO A 685 -6.01 -56.94 9.38
C PRO A 685 -5.51 -57.80 10.54
N TYR A 686 -5.47 -57.24 11.74
CA TYR A 686 -5.17 -57.96 12.98
C TYR A 686 -6.00 -57.34 14.12
N ALA A 687 -6.17 -58.09 15.21
CA ALA A 687 -6.93 -57.65 16.37
C ALA A 687 -6.03 -57.61 17.61
N ASP A 688 -5.90 -56.43 18.23
CA ASP A 688 -5.29 -56.28 19.55
C ASP A 688 -6.38 -55.99 20.59
N GLU A 689 -6.67 -54.72 20.89
CA GLU A 689 -7.88 -54.32 21.64
C GLU A 689 -9.10 -54.13 20.72
N ASP A 690 -8.88 -53.51 19.56
CA ASP A 690 -9.82 -53.29 18.46
C ASP A 690 -9.17 -53.75 17.14
N TRP A 691 -9.95 -53.83 16.06
CA TRP A 691 -9.43 -54.20 14.74
C TRP A 691 -8.62 -53.07 14.13
N GLN A 692 -7.42 -53.38 13.67
CA GLN A 692 -6.50 -52.49 12.97
C GLN A 692 -5.94 -53.19 11.74
N TRP A 693 -5.34 -52.40 10.84
CA TRP A 693 -4.62 -52.94 9.69
C TRP A 693 -3.22 -52.36 9.63
N ARG A 694 -2.32 -53.15 9.06
CA ARG A 694 -0.97 -52.73 8.66
C ARG A 694 -0.78 -53.00 7.17
N PHE A 695 -0.07 -52.14 6.48
CA PHE A 695 0.23 -52.26 5.06
C PHE A 695 1.64 -52.77 4.88
N VAL A 696 1.77 -53.96 4.29
CA VAL A 696 2.99 -54.74 4.25
C VAL A 696 3.42 -54.93 2.79
N LEU A 697 4.65 -54.55 2.48
CA LEU A 697 5.24 -54.77 1.16
C LEU A 697 5.65 -56.25 0.98
N PRO A 698 5.87 -56.74 -0.25
CA PRO A 698 6.38 -58.09 -0.50
C PRO A 698 7.67 -58.42 0.28
N THR A 699 8.56 -57.43 0.43
CA THR A 699 9.81 -57.52 1.24
C THR A 699 9.54 -57.85 2.71
N GLY A 700 8.32 -57.61 3.17
CA GLY A 700 7.85 -57.82 4.53
C GLY A 700 7.92 -56.59 5.41
N GLU A 701 8.40 -55.46 4.88
CA GLU A 701 8.40 -54.17 5.55
C GLU A 701 6.95 -53.63 5.68
N THR A 702 6.57 -53.27 6.90
CA THR A 702 5.36 -52.46 7.14
C THR A 702 5.67 -51.01 6.81
N VAL A 703 4.90 -50.40 5.90
CA VAL A 703 5.10 -48.99 5.49
C VAL A 703 3.96 -48.07 5.88
N ALA A 704 2.79 -48.61 6.24
CA ALA A 704 1.66 -47.85 6.78
C ALA A 704 0.87 -48.65 7.83
N GLU A 705 0.19 -47.95 8.72
CA GLU A 705 -0.78 -48.49 9.67
C GLU A 705 -2.08 -47.70 9.61
N ALA A 706 -3.16 -48.32 10.09
CA ALA A 706 -4.45 -47.67 10.26
C ALA A 706 -4.33 -46.39 11.12
N GLY A 707 -4.97 -45.32 10.65
CA GLY A 707 -5.05 -44.07 11.41
C GLY A 707 -6.04 -44.16 12.58
N GLU A 708 -7.06 -45.00 12.46
CA GLU A 708 -8.10 -45.24 13.46
C GLU A 708 -8.29 -46.75 13.72
N THR A 709 -8.96 -47.09 14.83
CA THR A 709 -9.32 -48.46 15.16
C THR A 709 -10.78 -48.74 14.84
N HIS A 710 -11.11 -49.99 14.54
CA HIS A 710 -12.47 -50.41 14.19
C HIS A 710 -13.01 -51.42 15.20
N ALA A 711 -14.29 -51.32 15.55
CA ALA A 711 -14.90 -52.23 16.51
C ALA A 711 -15.06 -53.65 15.94
N THR A 712 -15.14 -53.78 14.62
CA THR A 712 -15.31 -55.06 13.94
C THR A 712 -14.46 -55.18 12.68
N ARG A 713 -14.06 -56.40 12.35
CA ARG A 713 -13.38 -56.75 11.10
C ARG A 713 -14.13 -56.28 9.85
N ASP A 714 -15.44 -56.50 9.81
CA ASP A 714 -16.26 -56.15 8.63
C ASP A 714 -16.28 -54.64 8.40
N GLU A 715 -16.25 -53.84 9.47
CA GLU A 715 -16.14 -52.39 9.41
C GLU A 715 -14.77 -51.95 8.89
N LEU A 716 -13.69 -52.53 9.41
CA LEU A 716 -12.33 -52.30 8.92
C LEU A 716 -12.22 -52.57 7.42
N VAL A 717 -12.66 -53.77 6.98
CA VAL A 717 -12.54 -54.19 5.57
C VAL A 717 -13.38 -53.30 4.66
N ALA A 718 -14.54 -52.84 5.12
CA ALA A 718 -15.38 -51.91 4.36
C ALA A 718 -14.74 -50.52 4.18
N ASP A 719 -13.89 -50.10 5.11
CA ASP A 719 -13.23 -48.79 5.08
C ASP A 719 -12.00 -48.77 4.15
N LEU A 720 -11.36 -49.91 3.91
CA LEU A 720 -10.15 -50.02 3.07
C LEU A 720 -10.34 -49.50 1.64
N ASP A 721 -11.55 -49.60 1.07
CA ASP A 721 -11.83 -49.02 -0.26
C ASP A 721 -11.68 -47.48 -0.24
N GLY A 722 -12.10 -46.83 0.84
CA GLY A 722 -11.93 -45.39 1.05
C GLY A 722 -10.47 -45.00 1.29
N VAL A 723 -9.72 -45.82 2.02
CA VAL A 723 -8.26 -45.65 2.19
C VAL A 723 -7.56 -45.70 0.83
N ARG A 724 -7.90 -46.67 -0.03
CA ARG A 724 -7.33 -46.80 -1.38
C ARG A 724 -7.62 -45.59 -2.24
N GLU A 725 -8.86 -45.10 -2.25
CA GLU A 725 -9.26 -43.93 -3.05
C GLU A 725 -8.55 -42.65 -2.57
N SER A 726 -8.46 -42.47 -1.25
CA SER A 726 -7.76 -41.34 -0.64
C SER A 726 -6.27 -41.39 -0.95
N ALA A 727 -5.60 -42.51 -0.70
CA ALA A 727 -4.18 -42.71 -0.98
C ALA A 727 -3.84 -42.50 -2.47
N ALA A 728 -4.71 -42.98 -3.35
CA ALA A 728 -4.57 -42.89 -4.80
C ALA A 728 -4.68 -41.47 -5.38
N SER A 729 -5.34 -40.56 -4.68
CA SER A 729 -5.63 -39.19 -5.13
C SER A 729 -4.89 -38.12 -4.32
N ALA A 730 -4.33 -38.52 -3.17
CA ALA A 730 -3.68 -37.62 -2.25
C ALA A 730 -2.42 -36.98 -2.81
N ARG A 731 -2.17 -35.75 -2.37
CA ARG A 731 -0.92 -35.02 -2.65
C ARG A 731 -0.06 -34.96 -1.41
N THR A 732 1.26 -34.98 -1.60
CA THR A 732 2.21 -34.89 -0.50
C THR A 732 2.53 -33.44 -0.17
N HIS A 733 2.34 -33.08 1.10
CA HIS A 733 2.62 -31.77 1.68
C HIS A 733 3.51 -31.92 2.91
N ALA A 734 4.55 -31.09 3.01
CA ALA A 734 5.37 -31.01 4.20
C ALA A 734 4.80 -29.96 5.16
N ILE A 735 4.31 -30.42 6.31
CA ILE A 735 3.67 -29.61 7.33
C ILE A 735 4.74 -29.19 8.35
N GLY A 736 4.88 -27.88 8.56
CA GLY A 736 5.75 -27.32 9.59
C GLY A 736 5.05 -27.27 10.95
N GLU A 737 5.40 -26.27 11.78
CA GLU A 737 4.70 -26.02 13.05
C GLU A 737 3.22 -25.66 12.83
N VAL A 738 2.92 -25.01 11.70
CA VAL A 738 1.56 -24.73 11.25
C VAL A 738 1.38 -25.02 9.76
N ALA A 739 0.14 -25.30 9.37
CA ALA A 739 -0.32 -25.35 7.99
C ALA A 739 -1.57 -24.50 7.80
N VAL A 740 -1.74 -23.99 6.58
CA VAL A 740 -2.95 -23.28 6.17
C VAL A 740 -3.87 -24.28 5.48
N GLN A 741 -5.12 -24.38 5.90
CA GLN A 741 -6.12 -25.19 5.22
C GLN A 741 -7.24 -24.30 4.70
N LEU A 742 -7.52 -24.42 3.39
CA LEU A 742 -8.65 -23.75 2.75
C LEU A 742 -9.92 -24.59 2.89
N TYR A 743 -11.07 -23.98 3.12
CA TYR A 743 -12.35 -24.68 3.19
C TYR A 743 -13.50 -23.81 2.66
N ASP A 744 -14.60 -24.43 2.24
CA ASP A 744 -15.82 -23.74 1.77
C ASP A 744 -16.96 -23.94 2.77
N SER A 745 -17.51 -22.84 3.28
CA SER A 745 -18.67 -22.83 4.19
C SER A 745 -19.78 -21.87 3.74
N GLY A 746 -20.04 -21.83 2.42
CA GLY A 746 -20.92 -20.85 1.80
C GLY A 746 -20.16 -19.65 1.22
N GLY A 747 -18.88 -19.88 0.92
CA GLY A 747 -17.81 -18.91 0.67
C GLY A 747 -16.49 -19.55 1.07
N TRP A 748 -15.40 -19.17 0.42
CA TRP A 748 -14.08 -19.72 0.72
C TRP A 748 -13.45 -19.02 1.90
N HIS A 749 -12.83 -19.80 2.78
CA HIS A 749 -12.14 -19.37 3.99
C HIS A 749 -10.81 -20.11 4.12
N TRP A 750 -10.02 -19.70 5.10
CA TRP A 750 -8.82 -20.42 5.50
C TRP A 750 -8.72 -20.48 7.02
N ARG A 751 -8.10 -21.54 7.52
CA ARG A 751 -7.73 -21.69 8.93
C ARG A 751 -6.29 -22.13 9.07
N LEU A 752 -5.68 -21.79 10.19
CA LEU A 752 -4.38 -22.29 10.59
C LEU A 752 -4.59 -23.51 11.47
N LEU A 753 -3.94 -24.60 11.09
CA LEU A 753 -3.89 -25.83 11.87
C LEU A 753 -2.47 -26.00 12.39
N ASP A 754 -2.34 -26.41 13.65
CA ASP A 754 -1.07 -26.88 14.16
C ASP A 754 -0.72 -28.27 13.59
N ARG A 755 0.45 -28.79 13.97
CA ARG A 755 0.90 -30.13 13.57
C ARG A 755 -0.07 -31.24 13.95
N ASP A 756 -0.84 -31.10 15.02
CA ASP A 756 -1.77 -32.08 15.57
C ASP A 756 -3.19 -31.90 14.97
N ARG A 757 -3.33 -30.96 14.00
CA ARG A 757 -4.58 -30.53 13.35
C ARG A 757 -5.55 -29.81 14.29
N GLU A 758 -5.06 -29.24 15.39
CA GLU A 758 -5.84 -28.33 16.22
C GLU A 758 -5.87 -26.94 15.59
N GLU A 759 -7.03 -26.29 15.62
CA GLU A 759 -7.22 -24.97 15.02
C GLU A 759 -6.54 -23.89 15.85
N VAL A 760 -5.59 -23.17 15.25
CA VAL A 760 -4.84 -22.07 15.87
C VAL A 760 -5.52 -20.73 15.62
N ALA A 761 -6.04 -20.53 14.40
CA ALA A 761 -6.75 -19.33 14.00
C ALA A 761 -7.65 -19.59 12.80
N ASP A 762 -8.70 -18.78 12.66
CA ASP A 762 -9.64 -18.86 11.55
C ASP A 762 -9.85 -17.49 10.89
N SER A 763 -9.99 -17.50 9.56
CA SER A 763 -10.20 -16.30 8.77
C SER A 763 -11.56 -15.66 9.03
N THR A 764 -11.57 -14.37 9.33
CA THR A 764 -12.81 -13.57 9.43
C THR A 764 -13.29 -13.07 8.08
N VAL A 765 -12.43 -13.15 7.05
CA VAL A 765 -12.74 -12.76 5.66
C VAL A 765 -13.32 -13.95 4.90
N THR A 766 -14.32 -13.67 4.06
CA THR A 766 -14.90 -14.64 3.13
C THR A 766 -14.49 -14.27 1.70
N TYR A 767 -14.01 -15.25 0.95
CA TYR A 767 -13.61 -15.11 -0.45
C TYR A 767 -14.66 -15.74 -1.37
N ASP A 768 -14.84 -15.16 -2.56
CA ASP A 768 -15.83 -15.65 -3.53
C ASP A 768 -15.46 -17.01 -4.13
N ASP A 769 -14.17 -17.30 -4.27
CA ASP A 769 -13.64 -18.53 -4.85
C ASP A 769 -12.29 -18.95 -4.22
N ARG A 770 -11.86 -20.17 -4.55
CA ARG A 770 -10.61 -20.77 -4.05
C ARG A 770 -9.39 -19.93 -4.41
N ASP A 771 -9.33 -19.40 -5.62
CA ASP A 771 -8.18 -18.63 -6.10
C ASP A 771 -8.06 -17.32 -5.31
N GLY A 772 -9.19 -16.71 -4.93
CA GLY A 772 -9.24 -15.57 -4.02
C GLY A 772 -8.72 -15.89 -2.62
N ALA A 773 -9.12 -17.03 -2.06
CA ALA A 773 -8.61 -17.47 -0.75
C ALA A 773 -7.11 -17.79 -0.78
N VAL A 774 -6.63 -18.47 -1.84
CA VAL A 774 -5.18 -18.69 -2.08
C VAL A 774 -4.45 -17.36 -2.16
N GLY A 775 -4.93 -16.40 -2.95
CA GLY A 775 -4.31 -15.08 -3.08
C GLY A 775 -4.28 -14.31 -1.75
N GLY A 776 -5.32 -14.45 -0.91
CA GLY A 776 -5.35 -13.89 0.44
C GLY A 776 -4.28 -14.48 1.35
N VAL A 777 -4.13 -15.81 1.33
CA VAL A 777 -3.09 -16.52 2.08
C VAL A 777 -1.69 -16.17 1.56
N GLU A 778 -1.47 -16.11 0.25
CA GLU A 778 -0.19 -15.71 -0.34
C GLU A 778 0.21 -14.29 0.04
N ALA A 779 -0.74 -13.35 0.05
CA ALA A 779 -0.52 -11.98 0.51
C ALA A 779 -0.14 -11.94 2.00
N LEU A 780 -0.82 -12.75 2.83
CA LEU A 780 -0.46 -12.91 4.25
C LEU A 780 0.95 -13.47 4.39
N GLN A 781 1.26 -14.63 3.79
CA GLN A 781 2.57 -15.29 3.87
C GLN A 781 3.73 -14.40 3.39
N THR A 782 3.50 -13.57 2.38
CA THR A 782 4.51 -12.65 1.84
C THR A 782 4.95 -11.58 2.84
N HIS A 783 4.05 -11.16 3.74
CA HIS A 783 4.27 -10.02 4.62
C HIS A 783 4.26 -10.35 6.11
N VAL A 784 3.87 -11.57 6.49
CA VAL A 784 3.66 -11.95 7.89
C VAL A 784 4.94 -11.99 8.73
N ALA A 785 6.08 -12.30 8.13
CA ALA A 785 7.37 -12.35 8.83
C ALA A 785 7.80 -10.98 9.40
N ASP A 786 7.41 -9.88 8.74
CA ASP A 786 7.71 -8.51 9.13
C ASP A 786 6.51 -7.82 9.83
N ALA A 787 5.44 -8.56 10.13
CA ALA A 787 4.22 -8.01 10.72
C ALA A 787 4.49 -7.40 12.11
N PRO A 788 4.14 -6.13 12.35
CA PRO A 788 4.26 -5.55 13.67
C PRO A 788 3.24 -6.18 14.62
N ILE A 789 3.70 -6.57 15.82
CA ILE A 789 2.83 -6.98 16.92
C ILE A 789 2.55 -5.76 17.81
N PHE A 790 1.28 -5.45 18.06
CA PHE A 790 0.87 -4.29 18.84
C PHE A 790 -0.37 -4.56 19.69
N ALA A 791 -0.65 -3.66 20.63
CA ALA A 791 -1.88 -3.66 21.43
C ALA A 791 -2.36 -2.22 21.58
N ILE A 792 -3.68 -2.01 21.53
CA ILE A 792 -4.29 -0.71 21.84
C ILE A 792 -4.51 -0.65 23.36
N GLU A 793 -3.73 0.18 24.06
CA GLU A 793 -3.83 0.31 25.52
C GLU A 793 -5.03 1.18 25.93
N ASP A 794 -4.96 2.47 25.60
CA ASP A 794 -6.05 3.44 25.85
C ASP A 794 -6.68 3.95 24.55
N ALA A 795 -5.84 4.33 23.58
CA ALA A 795 -6.25 4.77 22.26
C ALA A 795 -5.09 4.61 21.26
N ALA A 796 -5.45 4.56 19.98
CA ALA A 796 -4.50 4.51 18.88
C ALA A 796 -4.96 5.42 17.73
N ILE A 797 -4.01 5.97 16.98
CA ILE A 797 -4.26 6.79 15.80
C ILE A 797 -4.21 5.86 14.60
N ARG A 798 -5.36 5.64 13.95
CA ARG A 798 -5.50 4.86 12.71
C ARG A 798 -5.44 5.80 11.52
N LEU A 799 -4.73 5.40 10.47
CA LEU A 799 -4.76 6.09 9.18
C LEU A 799 -5.87 5.50 8.31
N ASP A 800 -6.63 6.37 7.66
CA ASP A 800 -7.63 5.99 6.66
C ASP A 800 -7.22 6.57 5.30
N ARG A 801 -7.54 5.84 4.24
CA ARG A 801 -7.20 6.13 2.84
C ARG A 801 -8.39 6.03 1.88
N ASP A 802 -9.57 5.64 2.36
CA ASP A 802 -10.70 5.32 1.47
C ASP A 802 -11.24 6.56 0.73
N ASP A 803 -11.32 7.71 1.41
CA ASP A 803 -11.78 9.00 0.85
C ASP A 803 -10.67 10.08 0.89
N GLY A 804 -9.43 9.68 0.58
CA GLY A 804 -8.23 10.50 0.77
C GLY A 804 -7.52 10.15 2.07
N TRP A 805 -6.35 10.74 2.33
CA TRP A 805 -5.62 10.45 3.56
C TRP A 805 -6.27 11.18 4.74
N SER A 806 -6.66 10.48 5.79
CA SER A 806 -7.13 11.07 7.04
C SER A 806 -6.64 10.24 8.23
N TRP A 807 -6.93 10.71 9.45
CA TRP A 807 -6.65 9.95 10.66
C TRP A 807 -7.89 9.91 11.57
N GLU A 808 -7.99 8.82 12.32
CA GLU A 808 -9.00 8.61 13.36
C GLU A 808 -8.32 8.19 14.66
N LEU A 809 -8.75 8.77 15.78
CA LEU A 809 -8.38 8.30 17.10
C LEU A 809 -9.42 7.28 17.56
N VAL A 810 -9.01 6.03 17.72
CA VAL A 810 -9.85 4.92 18.16
C VAL A 810 -9.49 4.46 19.56
N ASP A 811 -10.47 4.02 20.35
CA ASP A 811 -10.21 3.34 21.62
C ASP A 811 -9.90 1.83 21.44
N ARG A 812 -9.74 1.12 22.56
CA ARG A 812 -9.46 -0.33 22.59
C ARG A 812 -10.61 -1.18 22.01
N GLU A 813 -11.84 -0.67 22.04
CA GLU A 813 -13.02 -1.30 21.43
C GLU A 813 -13.18 -0.92 19.95
N ARG A 814 -12.27 -0.08 19.43
CA ARG A 814 -12.29 0.51 18.09
C ARG A 814 -13.45 1.46 17.83
N GLU A 815 -13.97 2.09 18.88
CA GLU A 815 -14.90 3.21 18.74
C GLU A 815 -14.11 4.48 18.37
N VAL A 816 -14.56 5.17 17.32
CA VAL A 816 -13.95 6.44 16.89
C VAL A 816 -14.26 7.53 17.93
N ILE A 817 -13.23 8.02 18.58
CA ILE A 817 -13.31 9.11 19.56
C ILE A 817 -13.28 10.47 18.85
N ALA A 818 -12.41 10.60 17.86
CA ALA A 818 -12.17 11.83 17.11
C ALA A 818 -11.57 11.52 15.74
N SER A 819 -11.73 12.45 14.81
CA SER A 819 -11.26 12.33 13.43
C SER A 819 -10.61 13.64 12.98
N ALA A 820 -9.76 13.54 11.95
CA ALA A 820 -9.20 14.69 11.24
C ALA A 820 -10.31 15.50 10.57
N VAL A 821 -10.19 16.84 10.55
CA VAL A 821 -11.14 17.67 9.81
C VAL A 821 -10.67 17.84 8.36
N GLY A 822 -11.20 17.00 7.48
CA GLY A 822 -10.87 16.97 6.05
C GLY A 822 -9.83 15.91 5.69
N ALA A 823 -9.61 15.73 4.40
CA ALA A 823 -8.64 14.77 3.88
C ALA A 823 -7.36 15.47 3.42
N GLY A 824 -6.22 15.00 3.93
CA GLY A 824 -4.90 15.36 3.48
C GLY A 824 -4.62 14.88 2.06
N THR A 825 -3.78 15.62 1.35
CA THR A 825 -3.39 15.30 -0.04
C THR A 825 -2.40 14.13 -0.13
N SER A 826 -1.75 13.77 0.98
CA SER A 826 -0.77 12.70 1.07
C SER A 826 -0.62 12.20 2.50
N LYS A 827 -0.09 10.98 2.67
CA LYS A 827 0.27 10.42 3.98
C LYS A 827 1.18 11.35 4.78
N ALA A 828 2.16 12.00 4.13
CA ALA A 828 3.06 12.94 4.81
C ALA A 828 2.33 14.14 5.40
N ALA A 829 1.36 14.70 4.66
CA ALA A 829 0.53 15.80 5.17
C ALA A 829 -0.27 15.39 6.41
N VAL A 830 -0.88 14.20 6.39
CA VAL A 830 -1.61 13.68 7.55
C VAL A 830 -0.70 13.41 8.76
N LEU A 831 0.54 12.99 8.54
CA LEU A 831 1.53 12.84 9.62
C LEU A 831 1.92 14.20 10.23
N ASP A 832 2.05 15.24 9.40
CA ASP A 832 2.30 16.61 9.87
C ASP A 832 1.07 17.13 10.67
N ASP A 833 -0.15 16.85 10.21
CA ASP A 833 -1.39 17.19 10.93
C ASP A 833 -1.47 16.50 12.30
N ILE A 834 -1.13 15.21 12.36
CA ILE A 834 -1.07 14.45 13.63
C ILE A 834 -0.07 15.09 14.59
N GLU A 835 1.10 15.49 14.10
CA GLU A 835 2.12 16.12 14.93
C GLU A 835 1.68 17.51 15.40
N ALA A 836 0.99 18.29 14.57
CA ALA A 836 0.37 19.55 14.97
C ALA A 836 -0.66 19.35 16.09
N VAL A 837 -1.57 18.38 15.94
CA VAL A 837 -2.57 18.05 16.97
C VAL A 837 -1.91 17.59 18.27
N ARG A 838 -0.84 16.77 18.21
CA ARG A 838 -0.08 16.35 19.41
C ARG A 838 0.53 17.51 20.17
N GLN A 839 1.04 18.52 19.45
CA GLN A 839 1.66 19.68 20.09
C GLN A 839 0.61 20.64 20.64
N LEU A 840 -0.48 20.85 19.91
CA LEU A 840 -1.47 21.90 20.18
C LEU A 840 -2.59 21.46 21.12
N ALA A 841 -3.13 20.24 20.99
CA ALA A 841 -4.28 19.79 21.77
C ALA A 841 -4.05 19.83 23.30
N PRO A 842 -2.88 19.46 23.85
CA PRO A 842 -2.63 19.54 25.30
C PRO A 842 -2.53 20.98 25.84
N MET A 843 -2.24 21.95 24.96
CA MET A 843 -2.14 23.37 25.28
C MET A 843 -3.44 24.14 25.02
N ALA A 844 -4.37 23.53 24.29
CA ALA A 844 -5.56 24.19 23.80
C ALA A 844 -6.48 24.68 24.94
N GLY A 845 -6.78 25.97 24.92
CA GLY A 845 -7.73 26.60 25.82
C GLY A 845 -9.19 26.33 25.42
N ARG A 846 -10.13 26.82 26.23
CA ARG A 846 -11.55 26.87 25.87
C ARG A 846 -11.85 28.22 25.20
N VAL A 847 -12.58 28.18 24.09
CA VAL A 847 -13.16 29.36 23.46
C VAL A 847 -14.63 29.10 23.14
N ASP A 848 -15.51 29.97 23.64
CA ASP A 848 -16.94 29.95 23.32
C ASP A 848 -17.23 31.05 22.28
N PHE A 849 -17.72 30.67 21.10
CA PHE A 849 -18.11 31.61 20.05
C PHE A 849 -19.61 31.94 20.06
N ASP A 850 -20.40 31.33 20.95
CA ASP A 850 -21.85 31.51 21.05
C ASP A 850 -22.27 32.95 21.49
N VAL A 851 -21.29 33.82 21.76
CA VAL A 851 -21.49 35.23 22.12
C VAL A 851 -20.53 36.09 21.29
N ALA A 852 -21.02 37.25 20.86
CA ALA A 852 -20.19 38.23 20.15
C ALA A 852 -18.96 38.60 20.98
N SER A 853 -17.78 38.42 20.39
CA SER A 853 -16.50 38.49 21.09
C SER A 853 -15.44 39.14 20.21
N PHE A 854 -14.52 39.89 20.83
CA PHE A 854 -13.32 40.37 20.16
C PHE A 854 -12.24 39.31 20.23
N GLU A 855 -11.51 39.12 19.14
CA GLU A 855 -10.33 38.28 19.09
C GLU A 855 -9.11 39.12 18.70
N LEU A 856 -8.00 38.88 19.39
CA LEU A 856 -6.71 39.48 19.05
C LEU A 856 -5.95 38.53 18.13
N VAL A 857 -5.64 38.97 16.93
CA VAL A 857 -5.00 38.17 15.87
C VAL A 857 -3.70 38.84 15.44
N ALA A 858 -2.64 38.05 15.27
CA ALA A 858 -1.38 38.54 14.71
C ALA A 858 -1.42 38.57 13.17
N ASP A 859 -0.82 39.59 12.56
CA ASP A 859 -0.52 39.64 11.12
C ASP A 859 0.78 38.87 10.80
N GLU A 860 1.13 38.77 9.51
CA GLU A 860 2.35 38.06 9.05
C GLU A 860 3.66 38.61 9.65
N ASP A 861 3.65 39.83 10.19
CA ASP A 861 4.78 40.52 10.82
C ASP A 861 4.75 40.43 12.36
N ASP A 862 3.98 39.49 12.93
CA ASP A 862 3.74 39.32 14.38
C ASP A 862 3.11 40.56 15.05
N ARG A 863 2.34 41.38 14.32
CA ARG A 863 1.65 42.54 14.87
C ARG A 863 0.16 42.26 15.07
N TRP A 864 -0.34 42.66 16.22
CA TRP A 864 -1.65 42.30 16.73
C TRP A 864 -2.70 43.33 16.36
N GLN A 865 -3.83 42.86 15.84
CA GLN A 865 -5.04 43.63 15.56
C GLN A 865 -6.25 42.95 16.20
N TRP A 866 -7.31 43.71 16.46
CA TRP A 866 -8.56 43.16 16.95
C TRP A 866 -9.50 42.82 15.79
N ARG A 867 -10.32 41.78 15.94
CA ARG A 867 -11.48 41.52 15.08
C ARG A 867 -12.70 41.21 15.94
N LEU A 868 -13.86 41.75 15.59
CA LEU A 868 -15.12 41.38 16.24
C LEU A 868 -15.77 40.22 15.50
N ILE A 869 -16.13 39.20 16.26
CA ILE A 869 -16.82 38.01 15.81
C ILE A 869 -18.27 38.05 16.28
N ASP A 870 -19.20 37.60 15.45
CA ASP A 870 -20.57 37.34 15.86
C ASP A 870 -20.75 35.96 16.54
N GLU A 871 -21.98 35.65 16.92
CA GLU A 871 -22.37 34.38 17.58
C GLU A 871 -22.21 33.16 16.65
N ASP A 872 -22.12 33.39 15.34
CA ASP A 872 -21.98 32.35 14.31
C ASP A 872 -20.50 32.19 13.87
N GLY A 873 -19.56 32.90 14.53
CA GLY A 873 -18.13 32.85 14.21
C GLY A 873 -17.69 33.75 13.05
N HIS A 874 -18.58 34.54 12.45
CA HIS A 874 -18.24 35.44 11.34
C HIS A 874 -17.58 36.71 11.83
N THR A 875 -16.56 37.16 11.10
CA THR A 875 -15.92 38.44 11.41
C THR A 875 -16.77 39.59 10.85
N ILE A 876 -17.27 40.44 11.74
CA ILE A 876 -18.13 41.58 11.38
C ILE A 876 -17.29 42.86 11.18
N ALA A 877 -16.26 43.02 12.00
CA ALA A 877 -15.42 44.21 12.01
C ALA A 877 -13.97 43.85 12.32
N SER A 878 -13.03 44.64 11.80
CA SER A 878 -11.60 44.49 12.06
C SER A 878 -10.95 45.83 12.38
N GLY A 879 -9.93 45.78 13.23
CA GLY A 879 -9.06 46.91 13.53
C GLY A 879 -8.16 47.23 12.34
N THR A 880 -7.95 48.52 12.09
CA THR A 880 -7.03 48.98 11.03
C THR A 880 -5.64 49.31 11.56
N GLU A 881 -5.51 49.40 12.89
CA GLU A 881 -4.25 49.64 13.58
C GLU A 881 -3.64 48.30 14.04
N ALA A 882 -2.34 48.13 13.79
CA ALA A 882 -1.59 46.95 14.18
C ALA A 882 -0.57 47.28 15.29
N HIS A 883 -0.47 46.42 16.30
CA HIS A 883 0.25 46.67 17.53
C HIS A 883 1.37 45.66 17.77
N ALA A 884 2.50 46.08 18.36
CA ALA A 884 3.67 45.21 18.52
C ALA A 884 3.53 44.10 19.60
N SER A 885 2.45 44.12 20.41
CA SER A 885 2.18 43.08 21.40
C SER A 885 0.68 42.97 21.70
N THR A 886 0.28 41.81 22.21
CA THR A 886 -1.09 41.53 22.66
C THR A 886 -1.53 42.50 23.76
N GLU A 887 -0.66 42.91 24.68
CA GLU A 887 -1.02 43.92 25.70
C GLU A 887 -1.31 45.30 25.09
N ALA A 888 -0.53 45.69 24.07
CA ALA A 888 -0.76 46.95 23.36
C ALA A 888 -2.07 46.90 22.55
N ALA A 889 -2.35 45.77 21.90
CA ALA A 889 -3.61 45.56 21.18
C ALA A 889 -4.81 45.54 22.13
N ARG A 890 -4.70 44.89 23.29
CA ARG A 890 -5.76 44.88 24.31
C ARG A 890 -6.03 46.28 24.87
N ALA A 891 -4.99 47.07 25.13
CA ALA A 891 -5.15 48.45 25.57
C ALA A 891 -5.82 49.32 24.50
N ALA A 892 -5.42 49.18 23.23
CA ALA A 892 -6.06 49.87 22.12
C ALA A 892 -7.52 49.44 21.92
N LEU A 893 -7.84 48.15 22.14
CA LEU A 893 -9.20 47.65 22.06
C LEU A 893 -10.11 48.26 23.14
N GLU A 894 -9.61 48.48 24.36
CA GLU A 894 -10.37 49.20 25.40
C GLU A 894 -10.72 50.63 24.96
N ASP A 895 -9.78 51.34 24.34
CA ASP A 895 -10.04 52.66 23.76
C ASP A 895 -11.08 52.57 22.63
N VAL A 896 -10.99 51.55 21.77
CA VAL A 896 -11.95 51.31 20.68
C VAL A 896 -13.35 50.99 21.21
N ARG A 897 -13.48 50.26 22.32
CA ARG A 897 -14.79 49.99 22.96
C ARG A 897 -15.47 51.27 23.41
N GLU A 898 -14.72 52.19 24.02
CA GLU A 898 -15.23 53.51 24.41
C GLU A 898 -15.65 54.31 23.17
N LEU A 899 -14.83 54.27 22.10
CA LEU A 899 -15.15 54.93 20.82
C LEU A 899 -16.43 54.38 20.18
N ILE A 900 -16.64 53.05 20.15
CA ILE A 900 -17.83 52.41 19.59
C ILE A 900 -19.10 52.88 20.32
N ALA A 901 -19.04 52.97 21.65
CA ALA A 901 -20.17 53.39 22.47
C ALA A 901 -20.57 54.85 22.19
N GLU A 902 -19.58 55.74 22.02
CA GLU A 902 -19.80 57.18 21.82
C GLU A 902 -20.01 57.59 20.37
N ALA A 903 -19.60 56.77 19.39
CA ALA A 903 -19.54 57.16 18.00
C ALA A 903 -20.91 57.48 17.38
N SER A 904 -20.99 58.58 16.64
CA SER A 904 -22.18 58.92 15.83
C SER A 904 -22.19 58.18 14.50
N ILE A 905 -23.36 57.97 13.88
CA ILE A 905 -23.45 57.37 12.53
C ILE A 905 -23.57 58.51 11.51
N LEU A 906 -22.65 58.57 10.57
CA LEU A 906 -22.54 59.59 9.52
C LEU A 906 -22.55 58.91 8.14
N GLU A 907 -23.30 59.47 7.21
CA GLU A 907 -23.43 58.97 5.83
C GLU A 907 -22.72 59.94 4.87
N ILE A 908 -21.93 59.40 3.95
CA ILE A 908 -21.26 60.17 2.90
C ILE A 908 -22.13 60.09 1.64
N ASP A 909 -23.09 61.02 1.51
CA ASP A 909 -24.03 61.08 0.37
C ASP A 909 -23.44 61.73 -0.90
N GLY A 910 -22.14 62.06 -0.88
CA GLY A 910 -21.48 62.82 -1.95
C GLY A 910 -20.07 63.28 -1.56
N VAL A 911 -19.37 63.86 -2.54
CA VAL A 911 -18.01 64.40 -2.35
C VAL A 911 -17.99 65.36 -1.14
N SER A 912 -17.03 65.19 -0.24
CA SER A 912 -16.98 65.92 1.04
C SER A 912 -15.56 66.28 1.42
N PHE A 913 -15.38 67.46 2.01
CA PHE A 913 -14.13 67.80 2.66
C PHE A 913 -14.15 67.36 4.12
N GLU A 914 -13.09 66.67 4.55
CA GLU A 914 -12.85 66.25 5.92
C GLU A 914 -11.60 66.90 6.51
N LEU A 915 -11.62 67.15 7.82
CA LEU A 915 -10.49 67.66 8.59
C LEU A 915 -9.86 66.52 9.39
N HIS A 916 -8.55 66.38 9.25
CA HIS A 916 -7.74 65.34 9.90
C HIS A 916 -6.59 65.99 10.69
N THR A 917 -6.07 65.31 11.70
CA THR A 917 -4.78 65.68 12.29
C THR A 917 -3.65 65.23 11.38
N ALA A 918 -2.57 66.02 11.33
CA ALA A 918 -1.40 65.65 10.53
C ALA A 918 -0.66 64.45 11.11
N GLU A 919 0.04 63.70 10.25
CA GLU A 919 0.93 62.62 10.67
C GLU A 919 1.93 63.13 11.73
N GLY A 920 1.86 62.55 12.94
CA GLY A 920 2.65 62.98 14.11
C GLY A 920 1.89 63.80 15.16
N GLY A 921 0.61 64.12 14.92
CA GLY A 921 -0.32 64.70 15.90
C GLY A 921 -0.22 66.22 16.09
N ASP A 922 0.74 66.88 15.45
CA ASP A 922 0.95 68.33 15.53
C ASP A 922 0.32 69.03 14.31
N GLY A 923 -0.92 69.50 14.45
CA GLY A 923 -1.63 70.33 13.46
C GLY A 923 -2.71 69.59 12.66
N TRP A 924 -3.30 70.28 11.68
CA TRP A 924 -4.49 69.88 10.94
C TRP A 924 -4.23 69.85 9.43
N VAL A 925 -4.72 68.84 8.74
CA VAL A 925 -4.77 68.75 7.27
C VAL A 925 -6.22 68.59 6.84
N TRP A 926 -6.52 68.91 5.58
CA TRP A 926 -7.84 68.65 5.02
C TRP A 926 -7.72 67.70 3.83
N GLN A 927 -8.71 66.82 3.66
CA GLN A 927 -8.82 65.88 2.56
C GLN A 927 -10.17 66.06 1.86
N LEU A 928 -10.16 65.98 0.54
CA LEU A 928 -11.35 65.92 -0.30
C LEU A 928 -11.60 64.46 -0.63
N ILE A 929 -12.72 63.92 -0.18
CA ILE A 929 -13.10 62.52 -0.34
C ILE A 929 -14.30 62.46 -1.28
N ASP A 930 -14.31 61.51 -2.21
CA ASP A 930 -15.44 61.30 -3.11
C ASP A 930 -16.63 60.59 -2.44
N GLU A 931 -17.71 60.35 -3.18
CA GLU A 931 -18.89 59.64 -2.68
C GLU A 931 -18.63 58.16 -2.34
N TYR A 932 -17.48 57.63 -2.76
CA TYR A 932 -17.04 56.26 -2.56
C TYR A 932 -15.99 56.11 -1.45
N GLY A 933 -15.73 57.17 -0.67
CA GLY A 933 -14.75 57.15 0.40
C GLY A 933 -13.29 57.27 -0.07
N THR A 934 -13.02 57.55 -1.35
CA THR A 934 -11.66 57.70 -1.89
C THR A 934 -11.15 59.13 -1.75
N THR A 935 -9.94 59.31 -1.18
CA THR A 935 -9.29 60.63 -1.11
C THR A 935 -8.82 61.09 -2.49
N MET A 936 -9.47 62.14 -3.00
CA MET A 936 -9.18 62.76 -4.29
C MET A 936 -8.04 63.77 -4.22
N ALA A 937 -7.98 64.53 -3.12
CA ALA A 937 -6.99 65.58 -2.94
C ALA A 937 -6.75 65.84 -1.45
N GLU A 938 -5.52 66.20 -1.10
CA GLU A 938 -5.14 66.54 0.26
C GLU A 938 -4.41 67.88 0.31
N SER A 939 -4.52 68.57 1.45
CA SER A 939 -3.77 69.79 1.71
C SER A 939 -2.26 69.58 1.67
N THR A 940 -1.54 70.42 0.94
CA THR A 940 -0.07 70.33 0.84
C THR A 940 0.67 70.84 2.08
N ARG A 941 -0.04 71.31 3.11
CA ARG A 941 0.52 71.91 4.33
C ARG A 941 -0.32 71.52 5.54
N THR A 942 0.37 71.34 6.65
CA THR A 942 -0.25 71.23 7.97
C THR A 942 -0.56 72.62 8.54
N TYR A 943 -1.79 72.83 8.99
CA TYR A 943 -2.27 74.05 9.62
C TYR A 943 -2.21 73.94 11.14
N GLU A 944 -1.98 75.04 11.86
CA GLU A 944 -1.81 74.97 13.32
C GLU A 944 -3.13 74.65 14.05
N ASN A 945 -4.28 75.00 13.46
CA ASN A 945 -5.59 74.81 14.08
C ASN A 945 -6.71 74.53 13.05
N ARG A 946 -7.81 73.93 13.53
CA ARG A 946 -9.01 73.59 12.72
C ARG A 946 -9.57 74.78 11.93
N THR A 947 -9.46 76.00 12.46
CA THR A 947 -10.02 77.20 11.81
C THR A 947 -9.22 77.55 10.54
N GLU A 948 -7.89 77.51 10.63
CA GLU A 948 -7.00 77.78 9.47
C GLU A 948 -7.14 76.72 8.38
N ALA A 949 -7.22 75.43 8.75
CA ALA A 949 -7.47 74.36 7.79
C ALA A 949 -8.82 74.54 7.08
N ARG A 950 -9.86 74.96 7.80
CA ARG A 950 -11.19 75.26 7.25
C ARG A 950 -11.19 76.47 6.33
N GLU A 951 -10.45 77.52 6.66
CA GLU A 951 -10.30 78.69 5.79
C GLU A 951 -9.62 78.30 4.48
N ALA A 952 -8.52 77.54 4.54
CA ALA A 952 -7.81 77.08 3.34
C ALA A 952 -8.67 76.17 2.45
N MET A 953 -9.45 75.28 3.05
CA MET A 953 -10.41 74.44 2.32
C MET A 953 -11.53 75.26 1.67
N ASN A 954 -12.06 76.29 2.34
CA ASN A 954 -13.04 77.21 1.74
C ASN A 954 -12.43 77.98 0.55
N ASP A 955 -11.16 78.35 0.63
CA ASP A 955 -10.45 78.99 -0.46
C ASP A 955 -10.32 78.04 -1.66
N VAL A 956 -9.99 76.77 -1.43
CA VAL A 956 -9.95 75.75 -2.50
C VAL A 956 -11.34 75.56 -3.12
N LYS A 957 -12.39 75.41 -2.30
CA LYS A 957 -13.76 75.26 -2.79
C LYS A 957 -14.26 76.46 -3.62
N ALA A 958 -13.84 77.68 -3.26
CA ALA A 958 -14.26 78.90 -3.94
C ALA A 958 -13.54 79.14 -5.28
N HIS A 959 -12.28 78.72 -5.42
CA HIS A 959 -11.44 79.13 -6.55
C HIS A 959 -11.00 77.98 -7.47
N ALA A 960 -11.00 76.73 -7.00
CA ALA A 960 -10.64 75.56 -7.82
C ALA A 960 -11.60 75.28 -9.00
N PRO A 961 -12.93 75.49 -8.92
CA PRO A 961 -13.84 75.21 -10.04
C PRO A 961 -13.55 76.02 -11.31
N ASP A 962 -13.05 77.25 -11.16
CA ASP A 962 -12.81 78.20 -12.25
C ASP A 962 -11.32 78.27 -12.66
N GLY A 963 -10.51 77.32 -12.21
CA GLY A 963 -9.06 77.35 -12.41
C GLY A 963 -8.60 76.87 -13.79
N TRP A 964 -7.66 77.60 -14.40
CA TRP A 964 -7.15 77.30 -15.74
C TRP A 964 -5.94 76.36 -15.64
N ILE A 965 -5.88 75.35 -16.53
CA ILE A 965 -4.86 74.28 -16.54
C ILE A 965 -3.59 74.78 -17.22
N THR A 966 -2.44 74.65 -16.56
CA THR A 966 -1.12 74.94 -17.13
C THR A 966 -0.20 73.72 -16.96
N PHE A 967 0.43 73.30 -18.05
CA PHE A 967 1.41 72.21 -18.04
C PHE A 967 2.82 72.81 -17.92
N THR A 968 3.60 72.29 -16.97
CA THR A 968 4.98 72.72 -16.72
C THR A 968 5.90 71.50 -16.81
N GLU A 969 7.01 71.64 -17.54
CA GLU A 969 8.06 70.62 -17.65
C GLU A 969 8.93 70.56 -16.38
#